data_AF-A0A0W0VA37-F1
#
_entry.id   AF-A0A0W0VA37-F1
#
_cell.length_a   1.000
_cell.length_b   1.000
_cell.length_c   1.000
_cell.angle_alpha   90.00
_cell.angle_beta   90.00
_cell.angle_gamma   90.00
#
_symmetry.space_group_name_H-M   'P 1'
#
loop_
_entity.id
_entity.type
_entity.pdbx_description
1 polymer ?
#
loop_
_entity_poly.entity_id
_entity_poly.type
_entity_poly.pdbx_seq_one_letter_code
_entity_poly.pdbx_strand_id
1 'polypeptide(L)'
;MNPQALRLNKEGKKLLKSRQKQERSRQALNNFDEAIRLEPVFAEAWYNKGLAHLALKQYRLAVSSFSMAFALAPNSKVLKQIKLLKEEHLNTDFFVDGGLRGLICSEEYLNEFELMRTKHANVAKLSFKEQVAWINELMQFVYKYYDSHDKPFAFAISQTLLNKDNPNAKTYRLKVAGEFMAFQFADEPNQATAFADTYILKFISTALDDIFLDDAKIALRMMFETIHQFPRDERGKLLDHLPWAGNSWYFLEFCGSLFIADDQVDKENELGGLPLSYIYDRNNDQGEIIQNFFNAVLNETCLVKMAMLDIVKTDLKSLRQFFEVLSQRLNGHPIEQITISDLPNLHALMWYSKHSANYLRLMALLPNKGEEMNLSLIEGKTPSTPLAQLQVLMHTSSYSQSLKGRLAFLRSMQLVGEMFSIRSWGSHLKRLDFISTDRLSGAIRNGLCHAEDLESFDVLTHLENDEAQISALQKEFSLLKEYIQGDIVKREKHFPLWPNIESGYSTWEKPVRAYWEAVKSYYQVVPPFMPNLFVPKQPLLSVEEIKLVVSSLKPVRVGFFTEVIQMLKGGIPFFKIRSSDFKNLSGKELREPKRLLSLAEDNYKDKRTQAQAELSRKKQDLESKVRDSMDKVFPNIKAVGFNLFEELRKGNEAGVTNTPKQTTEETIKRLKNRMNLLKALMVESKVLREDHLSETGRVKPFLQTDIELLLSTSYVVAQIINMINKLSALGVLESIDADLKKDLVTLVALRNALEHSDPIEESSEITLFQMHSKVYEALAYVVEDLLGQYYCKIMAINESSITPPASATADPGERVKQERPVDLTAFVKARSTASPGTNSMAFFSSTPEVKASESSPGNLKSMEGVSLDRM
;
A
#
# COMPACT_ATOMS: atom_id res chain seq x y z
N MET A 1 -27.76 30.93 -29.79
CA MET A 1 -26.40 31.15 -30.32
C MET A 1 -25.84 32.48 -29.89
N ASN A 2 -24.92 32.43 -28.93
CA ASN A 2 -24.25 33.58 -28.35
C ASN A 2 -23.18 34.12 -29.34
N PRO A 3 -23.25 35.39 -29.76
CA PRO A 3 -22.30 35.95 -30.75
C PRO A 3 -20.84 35.90 -30.30
N GLN A 4 -20.60 36.00 -28.99
CA GLN A 4 -19.26 35.92 -28.40
C GLN A 4 -18.75 34.47 -28.38
N ALA A 5 -19.61 33.50 -28.03
CA ALA A 5 -19.27 32.08 -28.14
C ALA A 5 -18.95 31.68 -29.59
N LEU A 6 -19.74 32.17 -30.55
CA LEU A 6 -19.49 31.96 -31.98
C LEU A 6 -18.15 32.56 -32.41
N ARG A 7 -17.82 33.77 -31.94
CA ARG A 7 -16.54 34.41 -32.23
C ARG A 7 -15.37 33.61 -31.67
N LEU A 8 -15.44 33.20 -30.41
CA LEU A 8 -14.40 32.41 -29.74
C LEU A 8 -14.19 31.05 -30.42
N ASN A 9 -15.27 30.34 -30.77
CA ASN A 9 -15.16 29.09 -31.53
C ASN A 9 -14.52 29.29 -32.91
N LYS A 10 -14.86 30.39 -33.61
CA LYS A 10 -14.22 30.74 -34.89
C LYS A 10 -12.73 31.05 -34.74
N GLU A 11 -12.36 31.79 -33.69
CA GLU A 11 -10.96 32.11 -33.37
C GLU A 11 -10.17 30.85 -33.00
N GLY A 12 -10.71 29.97 -32.14
CA GLY A 12 -10.14 28.66 -31.83
C GLY A 12 -9.95 27.78 -33.07
N LYS A 13 -10.96 27.72 -33.95
CA LYS A 13 -10.89 26.98 -35.22
C LYS A 13 -9.83 27.52 -36.17
N LYS A 14 -9.57 28.83 -36.15
CA LYS A 14 -8.47 29.46 -36.93
C LYS A 14 -7.11 29.06 -36.36
N LEU A 15 -6.96 28.99 -35.05
CA LEU A 15 -5.74 28.56 -34.38
C LEU A 15 -5.38 27.10 -34.73
N LEU A 16 -6.36 26.21 -34.79
CA LEU A 16 -6.17 24.81 -35.20
C LEU A 16 -5.66 24.62 -36.64
N LYS A 17 -5.84 25.62 -37.52
CA LYS A 17 -5.39 25.57 -38.92
C LYS A 17 -3.97 26.10 -39.14
N SER A 18 -3.30 26.55 -38.09
CA SER A 18 -1.97 27.18 -38.19
C SER A 18 -0.82 26.14 -38.23
N ARG A 19 0.35 26.54 -38.75
CA ARG A 19 1.54 25.65 -38.92
C ARG A 19 2.16 25.18 -37.59
N GLN A 20 1.90 25.87 -36.47
CA GLN A 20 2.45 25.54 -35.14
C GLN A 20 1.43 24.73 -34.33
N LYS A 21 1.33 23.42 -34.61
CA LYS A 21 0.19 22.58 -34.22
C LYS A 21 -0.02 22.43 -32.70
N GLN A 22 1.04 22.29 -31.89
CA GLN A 22 0.90 22.04 -30.44
C GLN A 22 0.54 23.30 -29.63
N GLU A 23 1.35 24.35 -29.73
CA GLU A 23 1.14 25.59 -28.97
C GLU A 23 -0.20 26.26 -29.31
N ARG A 24 -0.59 26.21 -30.59
CA ARG A 24 -1.85 26.81 -31.06
C ARG A 24 -3.06 25.95 -30.72
N SER A 25 -2.90 24.65 -30.52
CA SER A 25 -3.99 23.79 -30.03
C SER A 25 -4.30 24.07 -28.56
N ARG A 26 -3.29 24.38 -27.71
CA ARG A 26 -3.52 24.85 -26.32
C ARG A 26 -4.26 26.18 -26.28
N GLN A 27 -3.86 27.14 -27.11
CA GLN A 27 -4.57 28.43 -27.23
C GLN A 27 -5.99 28.25 -27.78
N ALA A 28 -6.19 27.28 -28.69
CA ALA A 28 -7.51 26.94 -29.20
C ALA A 28 -8.42 26.34 -28.11
N LEU A 29 -7.87 25.50 -27.22
CA LEU A 29 -8.61 24.94 -26.08
C LEU A 29 -9.20 26.05 -25.20
N ASN A 30 -8.41 27.05 -24.80
CA ASN A 30 -8.92 28.18 -24.01
C ASN A 30 -10.10 28.89 -24.69
N ASN A 31 -10.01 29.07 -26.01
CA ASN A 31 -11.10 29.67 -26.77
C ASN A 31 -12.35 28.76 -26.86
N PHE A 32 -12.16 27.44 -26.97
CA PHE A 32 -13.28 26.50 -26.94
C PHE A 32 -13.89 26.39 -25.55
N ASP A 33 -13.09 26.41 -24.49
CA ASP A 33 -13.54 26.39 -23.11
C ASP A 33 -14.35 27.64 -22.78
N GLU A 34 -13.89 28.82 -23.19
CA GLU A 34 -14.67 30.06 -23.05
C GLU A 34 -15.92 30.06 -23.94
N ALA A 35 -15.86 29.51 -25.16
CA ALA A 35 -17.03 29.35 -26.01
C ALA A 35 -18.07 28.40 -25.40
N ILE A 36 -17.63 27.30 -24.79
CA ILE A 36 -18.46 26.31 -24.08
C ILE A 36 -19.01 26.92 -22.78
N ARG A 37 -18.23 27.73 -22.07
CA ARG A 37 -18.68 28.46 -20.88
C ARG A 37 -19.79 29.45 -21.21
N LEU A 38 -19.70 30.11 -22.36
CA LEU A 38 -20.69 31.09 -22.84
C LEU A 38 -21.89 30.45 -23.56
N GLU A 39 -21.72 29.26 -24.15
CA GLU A 39 -22.78 28.48 -24.80
C GLU A 39 -22.51 26.96 -24.64
N PRO A 40 -22.94 26.33 -23.53
CA PRO A 40 -22.63 24.93 -23.23
C PRO A 40 -23.20 23.92 -24.24
N VAL A 41 -24.26 24.29 -24.98
CA VAL A 41 -24.91 23.47 -26.02
C VAL A 41 -24.26 23.60 -27.39
N PHE A 42 -23.13 24.30 -27.49
CA PHE A 42 -22.47 24.51 -28.77
C PHE A 42 -21.75 23.24 -29.23
N ALA A 43 -22.49 22.32 -29.85
CA ALA A 43 -21.97 21.03 -30.31
C ALA A 43 -20.73 21.17 -31.21
N GLU A 44 -20.66 22.23 -32.03
CA GLU A 44 -19.46 22.51 -32.83
C GLU A 44 -18.25 22.90 -31.97
N ALA A 45 -18.43 23.63 -30.87
CA ALA A 45 -17.33 23.95 -29.95
C ALA A 45 -16.84 22.71 -29.21
N TRP A 46 -17.73 21.83 -28.75
CA TRP A 46 -17.37 20.52 -28.19
C TRP A 46 -16.63 19.62 -29.19
N TYR A 47 -17.12 19.59 -30.44
CA TYR A 47 -16.45 18.86 -31.50
C TYR A 47 -15.06 19.43 -31.80
N ASN A 48 -14.94 20.76 -31.88
CA ASN A 48 -13.66 21.43 -32.12
C ASN A 48 -12.70 21.29 -30.93
N LYS A 49 -13.20 21.26 -29.69
CA LYS A 49 -12.44 20.90 -28.49
C LYS A 49 -11.90 19.47 -28.59
N GLY A 50 -12.73 18.52 -29.04
CA GLY A 50 -12.28 17.16 -29.33
C GLY A 50 -11.17 17.09 -30.38
N LEU A 51 -11.27 17.90 -31.44
CA LEU A 51 -10.20 18.03 -32.44
C LEU A 51 -8.92 18.66 -31.88
N ALA A 52 -9.03 19.64 -30.98
CA ALA A 52 -7.89 20.27 -30.33
C ALA A 52 -7.16 19.29 -29.41
N HIS A 53 -7.89 18.53 -28.60
CA HIS A 53 -7.33 17.44 -27.79
C HIS A 53 -6.70 16.35 -28.67
N LEU A 54 -7.34 15.97 -29.78
CA LEU A 54 -6.77 15.03 -30.74
C LEU A 54 -5.45 15.55 -31.35
N ALA A 55 -5.37 16.84 -31.68
CA ALA A 55 -4.16 17.47 -32.19
C ALA A 55 -3.02 17.50 -31.16
N LEU A 56 -3.36 17.49 -29.87
CA LEU A 56 -2.44 17.37 -28.73
C LEU A 56 -2.15 15.93 -28.31
N LYS A 57 -2.71 14.93 -29.02
CA LYS A 57 -2.65 13.50 -28.66
C LYS A 57 -3.24 13.18 -27.27
N GLN A 58 -4.18 14.00 -26.80
CA GLN A 58 -4.91 13.76 -25.56
C GLN A 58 -6.18 12.97 -25.88
N TYR A 59 -6.02 11.68 -26.18
CA TYR A 59 -7.07 10.88 -26.82
C TYR A 59 -8.30 10.71 -25.91
N ARG A 60 -8.12 10.50 -24.60
CA ARG A 60 -9.22 10.48 -23.61
C ARG A 60 -10.08 11.75 -23.61
N LEU A 61 -9.43 12.92 -23.51
CA LEU A 61 -10.12 14.21 -23.51
C LEU A 61 -10.79 14.50 -24.86
N ALA A 62 -10.22 13.98 -25.95
CA ALA A 62 -10.83 14.03 -27.27
C ALA A 62 -12.13 13.20 -27.32
N VAL A 63 -12.12 11.96 -26.84
CA VAL A 63 -13.30 11.09 -26.78
C VAL A 63 -14.38 11.67 -25.87
N SER A 64 -14.03 12.23 -24.71
CA SER A 64 -14.98 12.92 -23.82
C SER A 64 -15.66 14.10 -24.52
N SER A 65 -14.87 14.95 -25.18
CA SER A 65 -15.37 16.12 -25.90
C SER A 65 -16.21 15.74 -27.14
N PHE A 66 -15.82 14.69 -27.87
CA PHE A 66 -16.62 14.15 -28.96
C PHE A 66 -17.90 13.48 -28.48
N SER A 67 -17.87 12.81 -27.32
CA SER A 67 -19.06 12.19 -26.73
C SER A 67 -20.07 13.25 -26.31
N MET A 68 -19.61 14.38 -25.75
CA MET A 68 -20.45 15.55 -25.51
C MET A 68 -21.00 16.14 -26.80
N ALA A 69 -20.17 16.32 -27.84
CA ALA A 69 -20.63 16.80 -29.14
C ALA A 69 -21.70 15.87 -29.77
N PHE A 70 -21.51 14.56 -29.65
CA PHE A 70 -22.44 13.55 -30.15
C PHE A 70 -23.75 13.51 -29.34
N ALA A 71 -23.67 13.65 -28.02
CA ALA A 71 -24.85 13.72 -27.16
C ALA A 71 -25.69 14.98 -27.44
N LEU A 72 -25.04 16.11 -27.74
CA LEU A 72 -25.71 17.37 -28.09
C LEU A 72 -26.28 17.36 -29.52
N ALA A 73 -25.58 16.73 -30.46
CA ALA A 73 -26.01 16.60 -31.84
C ALA A 73 -25.54 15.25 -32.42
N PRO A 74 -26.39 14.21 -32.40
CA PRO A 74 -26.04 12.89 -32.90
C PRO A 74 -25.56 12.97 -34.36
N ASN A 75 -24.31 12.59 -34.58
CA ASN A 75 -23.67 12.69 -35.88
C ASN A 75 -22.80 11.46 -36.12
N SER A 76 -23.06 10.76 -37.22
CA SER A 76 -22.35 9.53 -37.60
C SER A 76 -20.84 9.74 -37.76
N LYS A 77 -20.38 10.94 -38.14
CA LYS A 77 -18.96 11.29 -38.22
C LYS A 77 -18.31 11.38 -36.84
N VAL A 78 -18.98 12.02 -35.89
CA VAL A 78 -18.50 12.14 -34.50
C VAL A 78 -18.47 10.77 -33.85
N LEU A 79 -19.50 9.95 -34.07
CA LEU A 79 -19.55 8.56 -33.61
C LEU A 79 -18.41 7.70 -34.19
N LYS A 80 -18.12 7.83 -35.49
CA LYS A 80 -16.98 7.15 -36.12
C LYS A 80 -15.66 7.62 -35.52
N GLN A 81 -15.51 8.92 -35.25
CA GLN A 81 -14.32 9.47 -34.61
C GLN A 81 -14.13 8.92 -33.19
N ILE A 82 -15.22 8.82 -32.41
CA ILE A 82 -15.21 8.18 -31.09
C ILE A 82 -14.77 6.71 -31.21
N LYS A 83 -15.39 5.95 -32.12
CA LYS A 83 -15.07 4.53 -32.33
C LYS A 83 -13.62 4.33 -32.76
N LEU A 84 -13.16 5.09 -33.75
CA LEU A 84 -11.79 5.02 -34.25
C LEU A 84 -10.77 5.35 -33.16
N LEU A 85 -10.98 6.41 -32.39
CA LEU A 85 -10.06 6.76 -31.30
C LEU A 85 -10.07 5.73 -30.18
N LYS A 86 -11.20 5.07 -29.93
CA LYS A 86 -11.28 3.91 -29.04
C LYS A 86 -10.48 2.73 -29.59
N GLU A 87 -10.73 2.34 -30.83
CA GLU A 87 -10.07 1.20 -31.48
C GLU A 87 -8.56 1.39 -31.68
N GLU A 88 -8.09 2.60 -32.01
CA GLU A 88 -6.69 2.85 -32.38
C GLU A 88 -5.82 3.31 -31.20
N HIS A 89 -6.40 3.97 -30.18
CA HIS A 89 -5.64 4.71 -29.18
C HIS A 89 -6.09 4.53 -27.74
N LEU A 90 -7.27 3.96 -27.49
CA LEU A 90 -7.84 3.84 -26.15
C LEU A 90 -8.43 2.45 -25.95
N ASN A 91 -7.62 1.51 -25.48
CA ASN A 91 -8.07 0.16 -25.09
C ASN A 91 -8.86 0.17 -23.76
N THR A 92 -9.69 1.20 -23.55
CA THR A 92 -10.46 1.44 -22.33
C THR A 92 -11.68 2.30 -22.65
N ASP A 93 -12.83 1.92 -22.12
CA ASP A 93 -13.93 2.85 -21.90
C ASP A 93 -13.71 3.60 -20.58
N PHE A 94 -13.36 4.89 -20.64
CA PHE A 94 -13.29 5.75 -19.45
C PHE A 94 -14.11 7.04 -19.59
N PHE A 95 -14.66 7.47 -18.44
CA PHE A 95 -15.60 8.57 -18.21
C PHE A 95 -14.99 9.65 -17.31
N VAL A 96 -15.27 10.91 -17.64
CA VAL A 96 -15.25 12.11 -16.77
C VAL A 96 -13.95 12.42 -16.02
N ASP A 97 -13.03 13.11 -16.68
CA ASP A 97 -12.06 13.91 -15.93
C ASP A 97 -12.07 15.37 -16.43
N GLY A 98 -12.13 16.30 -15.48
CA GLY A 98 -12.21 17.76 -15.61
C GLY A 98 -13.54 18.34 -16.11
N GLY A 99 -13.99 17.96 -17.32
CA GLY A 99 -15.05 18.70 -18.03
C GLY A 99 -16.48 18.40 -17.59
N LEU A 100 -16.77 17.13 -17.30
CA LEU A 100 -18.13 16.68 -16.96
C LEU A 100 -18.50 17.00 -15.50
N ARG A 101 -17.52 17.01 -14.60
CA ARG A 101 -17.73 17.30 -13.17
C ARG A 101 -18.36 18.68 -12.94
N GLY A 102 -17.86 19.70 -13.63
CA GLY A 102 -18.42 21.06 -13.61
C GLY A 102 -19.79 21.20 -14.28
N LEU A 103 -20.23 20.20 -15.05
CA LEU A 103 -21.52 20.20 -15.76
C LEU A 103 -22.63 19.49 -14.97
N ILE A 104 -22.30 18.49 -14.15
CA ILE A 104 -23.30 17.62 -13.51
C ILE A 104 -23.31 17.69 -11.98
N CYS A 105 -22.19 18.06 -11.35
CA CYS A 105 -22.11 18.24 -9.90
C CYS A 105 -22.54 19.65 -9.49
N SER A 106 -23.15 19.79 -8.31
CA SER A 106 -23.51 21.09 -7.74
C SER A 106 -22.25 21.92 -7.44
N GLU A 107 -22.37 23.23 -7.55
CA GLU A 107 -21.29 24.16 -7.19
C GLU A 107 -20.90 24.03 -5.72
N GLU A 108 -21.87 23.77 -4.84
CA GLU A 108 -21.65 23.46 -3.42
C GLU A 108 -20.71 22.26 -3.24
N TYR A 109 -20.98 21.15 -3.93
CA TYR A 109 -20.15 19.95 -3.87
C TYR A 109 -18.72 20.20 -4.36
N LEU A 110 -18.59 20.87 -5.51
CA LEU A 110 -17.29 21.18 -6.10
C LEU A 110 -16.45 22.08 -5.19
N ASN A 111 -17.07 23.11 -4.61
CA ASN A 111 -16.39 24.04 -3.70
C ASN A 111 -16.01 23.36 -2.38
N GLU A 112 -16.88 22.54 -1.81
CA GLU A 112 -16.55 21.77 -0.60
C GLU A 112 -15.43 20.76 -0.84
N PHE A 113 -15.46 20.07 -1.98
CA PHE A 113 -14.41 19.14 -2.37
C PHE A 113 -13.06 19.85 -2.55
N GLU A 114 -13.04 21.01 -3.21
CA GLU A 114 -11.80 21.79 -3.40
C GLU A 114 -11.27 22.38 -2.09
N LEU A 115 -12.16 22.88 -1.24
CA LEU A 115 -11.81 23.35 0.10
C LEU A 115 -11.18 22.21 0.92
N MET A 116 -11.73 21.01 0.81
CA MET A 116 -11.23 19.83 1.49
C MET A 116 -9.79 19.50 1.04
N ARG A 117 -9.53 19.47 -0.27
CA ARG A 117 -8.17 19.26 -0.83
C ARG A 117 -7.18 20.31 -0.35
N THR A 118 -7.58 21.58 -0.41
CA THR A 118 -6.74 22.72 0.01
C THR A 118 -6.41 22.66 1.50
N LYS A 119 -7.39 22.33 2.36
CA LYS A 119 -7.18 22.19 3.80
C LYS A 119 -6.24 21.04 4.12
N HIS A 120 -6.38 19.90 3.44
CA HIS A 120 -5.54 18.73 3.67
C HIS A 120 -4.05 18.97 3.38
N ALA A 121 -3.72 19.85 2.43
CA ALA A 121 -2.32 20.22 2.13
C ALA A 121 -1.55 20.77 3.36
N ASN A 122 -2.24 21.22 4.41
CA ASN A 122 -1.63 21.71 5.65
C ASN A 122 -1.84 20.81 6.86
N VAL A 123 -2.31 19.56 6.69
CA VAL A 123 -2.68 18.65 7.79
C VAL A 123 -1.53 18.35 8.76
N ALA A 124 -0.29 18.33 8.27
CA ALA A 124 0.90 18.08 9.08
C ALA A 124 1.20 19.21 10.10
N LYS A 125 0.64 20.42 9.88
CA LYS A 125 0.80 21.56 10.79
C LYS A 125 -0.28 21.61 11.88
N LEU A 126 -1.32 20.79 11.77
CA LEU A 126 -2.44 20.75 12.71
C LEU A 126 -2.04 20.03 14.00
N SER A 127 -2.61 20.46 15.12
CA SER A 127 -2.50 19.72 16.39
C SER A 127 -3.23 18.38 16.31
N PHE A 128 -2.88 17.42 17.17
CA PHE A 128 -3.54 16.10 17.21
C PHE A 128 -5.08 16.20 17.31
N LYS A 129 -5.57 17.14 18.13
CA LYS A 129 -7.02 17.39 18.28
C LYS A 129 -7.66 17.89 16.98
N GLU A 130 -6.99 18.79 16.26
CA GLU A 130 -7.46 19.28 14.97
C GLU A 130 -7.38 18.21 13.88
N GLN A 131 -6.37 17.33 13.92
CA GLN A 131 -6.26 16.19 13.00
C GLN A 131 -7.41 15.19 13.20
N VAL A 132 -7.81 14.91 14.45
CA VAL A 132 -8.99 14.07 14.74
C VAL A 132 -10.29 14.74 14.28
N ALA A 133 -10.43 16.05 14.49
CA ALA A 133 -11.56 16.81 13.97
C ALA A 133 -11.62 16.77 12.43
N TRP A 134 -10.46 16.87 11.78
CA TRP A 134 -10.35 16.79 10.33
C TRP A 134 -10.83 15.45 9.76
N ILE A 135 -10.46 14.33 10.39
CA ILE A 135 -10.95 13.01 10.00
C ILE A 135 -12.49 12.93 10.08
N ASN A 136 -13.10 13.54 11.11
CA ASN A 136 -14.56 13.61 11.23
C ASN A 136 -15.20 14.47 10.13
N GLU A 137 -14.59 15.59 9.75
CA GLU A 137 -15.05 16.43 8.62
C GLU A 137 -15.01 15.66 7.30
N LEU A 138 -13.93 14.90 7.03
CA LEU A 138 -13.80 14.06 5.84
C LEU A 138 -14.92 13.01 5.76
N MET A 139 -15.24 12.34 6.88
CA MET A 139 -16.34 11.39 6.92
C MET A 139 -17.70 12.06 6.72
N GLN A 140 -17.89 13.26 7.28
CA GLN A 140 -19.12 14.03 7.08
C GLN A 140 -19.33 14.43 5.62
N PHE A 141 -18.26 14.81 4.91
CA PHE A 141 -18.32 15.06 3.47
C PHE A 141 -18.84 13.83 2.71
N VAL A 142 -18.25 12.66 2.94
CA VAL A 142 -18.68 11.40 2.30
C VAL A 142 -20.14 11.08 2.63
N TYR A 143 -20.56 11.22 3.89
CA TYR A 143 -21.95 10.96 4.30
C TYR A 143 -22.95 11.97 3.78
N LYS A 144 -22.57 13.25 3.66
CA LYS A 144 -23.45 14.32 3.15
C LYS A 144 -23.92 13.99 1.73
N TYR A 145 -23.04 13.36 0.95
CA TYR A 145 -23.26 13.09 -0.48
C TYR A 145 -23.58 11.64 -0.82
N TYR A 146 -23.46 10.73 0.16
CA TYR A 146 -23.94 9.35 0.06
C TYR A 146 -25.38 9.20 0.54
N ASP A 147 -26.32 8.82 -0.34
CA ASP A 147 -27.69 8.48 0.04
C ASP A 147 -27.85 6.95 0.21
N SER A 148 -28.20 6.52 1.41
CA SER A 148 -28.46 5.10 1.74
C SER A 148 -29.83 4.59 1.26
N HIS A 149 -30.69 5.46 0.72
CA HIS A 149 -32.07 5.17 0.33
C HIS A 149 -32.31 5.38 -1.18
N ASP A 150 -31.76 4.49 -2.00
CA ASP A 150 -32.13 4.27 -3.42
C ASP A 150 -31.98 5.47 -4.39
N LYS A 151 -31.29 6.56 -4.02
CA LYS A 151 -31.00 7.69 -4.92
C LYS A 151 -29.59 8.24 -4.73
N PRO A 152 -28.57 7.80 -5.49
CA PRO A 152 -27.17 8.10 -5.18
C PRO A 152 -26.71 9.57 -5.33
N PHE A 153 -27.59 10.56 -5.48
CA PHE A 153 -27.23 11.82 -6.12
C PHE A 153 -27.74 13.08 -5.40
N ALA A 154 -27.39 13.23 -4.11
CA ALA A 154 -27.71 14.43 -3.34
C ALA A 154 -27.01 15.71 -3.86
N PHE A 155 -25.90 15.55 -4.58
CA PHE A 155 -25.11 16.65 -5.17
C PHE A 155 -25.24 16.78 -6.69
N ALA A 156 -26.07 15.98 -7.35
CA ALA A 156 -26.41 16.28 -8.72
C ALA A 156 -27.18 17.60 -8.75
N ILE A 157 -26.95 18.43 -9.77
CA ILE A 157 -27.78 19.62 -9.97
C ILE A 157 -29.23 19.13 -10.16
N SER A 158 -30.09 19.27 -9.13
CA SER A 158 -31.38 18.56 -9.06
C SER A 158 -32.42 19.03 -10.08
N GLN A 159 -32.21 20.20 -10.69
CA GLN A 159 -33.09 20.82 -11.70
C GLN A 159 -32.80 20.36 -13.14
N THR A 160 -31.89 19.41 -13.31
CA THR A 160 -31.22 19.12 -14.59
C THR A 160 -31.76 17.86 -15.27
N LEU A 161 -32.57 17.07 -14.56
CA LEU A 161 -33.03 15.75 -15.02
C LEU A 161 -34.54 15.53 -14.95
N LEU A 162 -35.33 16.53 -14.56
CA LEU A 162 -36.78 16.37 -14.45
C LEU A 162 -37.51 17.50 -15.13
N ASN A 163 -38.42 17.16 -16.03
CA ASN A 163 -39.75 17.67 -15.81
C ASN A 163 -40.79 16.53 -15.73
N LYS A 164 -41.57 16.57 -14.65
CA LYS A 164 -42.73 15.72 -14.38
C LYS A 164 -44.05 16.37 -14.84
N ASP A 165 -44.00 17.50 -15.53
CA ASP A 165 -45.21 18.29 -15.81
C ASP A 165 -45.93 17.97 -17.12
N ASN A 166 -45.45 17.02 -17.94
CA ASN A 166 -46.21 16.58 -19.13
C ASN A 166 -45.82 15.17 -19.61
N PRO A 167 -46.68 14.14 -19.48
CA PRO A 167 -46.41 12.79 -19.96
C PRO A 167 -46.17 12.68 -21.48
N ASN A 168 -46.48 13.73 -22.25
CA ASN A 168 -46.40 13.77 -23.71
C ASN A 168 -45.31 14.73 -24.26
N ALA A 169 -44.44 15.30 -23.42
CA ALA A 169 -43.42 16.25 -23.88
C ALA A 169 -42.13 15.55 -24.40
N LYS A 170 -41.79 15.81 -25.67
CA LYS A 170 -40.62 15.29 -26.41
C LYS A 170 -39.31 16.07 -26.16
N THR A 171 -39.09 16.65 -24.99
CA THR A 171 -37.97 17.59 -24.77
C THR A 171 -37.46 17.54 -23.33
N TYR A 172 -36.22 17.10 -23.15
CA TYR A 172 -35.54 17.10 -21.85
C TYR A 172 -34.70 18.37 -21.72
N ARG A 173 -34.66 18.95 -20.50
CA ARG A 173 -33.90 20.17 -20.22
C ARG A 173 -32.82 19.95 -19.18
N LEU A 174 -31.55 20.02 -19.58
CA LEU A 174 -30.40 20.00 -18.69
C LEU A 174 -30.06 21.45 -18.29
N LYS A 175 -30.22 21.84 -17.02
CA LYS A 175 -29.88 23.20 -16.58
C LYS A 175 -28.38 23.32 -16.29
N VAL A 176 -27.64 23.99 -17.17
CA VAL A 176 -26.19 24.20 -17.01
C VAL A 176 -25.92 25.70 -16.94
N ALA A 177 -25.23 26.15 -15.88
CA ALA A 177 -24.81 27.55 -15.70
C ALA A 177 -25.96 28.59 -15.84
N GLY A 178 -27.18 28.25 -15.42
CA GLY A 178 -28.34 29.14 -15.46
C GLY A 178 -29.19 29.08 -16.74
N GLU A 179 -28.74 28.37 -17.78
CA GLU A 179 -29.51 28.17 -19.02
C GLU A 179 -30.07 26.73 -19.14
N PHE A 180 -31.25 26.59 -19.75
CA PHE A 180 -31.88 25.29 -20.00
C PHE A 180 -31.45 24.74 -21.37
N MET A 181 -30.70 23.63 -21.38
CA MET A 181 -30.35 22.87 -22.58
C MET A 181 -31.51 21.97 -22.99
N ALA A 182 -32.27 22.35 -24.01
CA ALA A 182 -33.34 21.53 -24.57
C ALA A 182 -32.79 20.53 -25.60
N PHE A 183 -32.99 19.22 -25.38
CA PHE A 183 -32.70 18.19 -26.38
C PHE A 183 -33.92 18.01 -27.29
N GLN A 184 -33.78 18.37 -28.57
CA GLN A 184 -34.77 18.08 -29.62
C GLN A 184 -34.27 16.93 -30.50
N PHE A 185 -34.97 15.81 -30.47
CA PHE A 185 -34.73 14.69 -31.39
C PHE A 185 -35.65 14.84 -32.61
N ALA A 186 -35.06 14.73 -33.81
CA ALA A 186 -35.81 14.71 -35.05
C ALA A 186 -36.54 13.36 -35.21
N ASP A 187 -37.86 13.44 -35.30
CA ASP A 187 -38.87 12.45 -35.68
C ASP A 187 -38.44 11.00 -35.97
N GLU A 188 -38.57 10.12 -34.96
CA GLU A 188 -39.42 8.91 -35.01
C GLU A 188 -39.97 8.60 -33.60
N PRO A 189 -41.26 8.25 -33.44
CA PRO A 189 -42.01 8.79 -32.30
C PRO A 189 -41.86 8.09 -30.94
N ASN A 190 -41.47 6.82 -30.84
CA ASN A 190 -41.61 6.08 -29.57
C ASN A 190 -40.44 5.15 -29.19
N GLN A 191 -39.70 4.56 -30.13
CA GLN A 191 -38.62 3.61 -29.80
C GLN A 191 -37.24 4.26 -29.68
N ALA A 192 -36.91 5.21 -30.56
CA ALA A 192 -35.63 5.92 -30.53
C ALA A 192 -35.50 6.88 -29.33
N THR A 193 -36.61 7.53 -28.95
CA THR A 193 -36.68 8.48 -27.82
C THR A 193 -36.51 7.75 -26.49
N ALA A 194 -37.34 6.74 -26.20
CA ALA A 194 -37.22 5.95 -24.97
C ALA A 194 -35.86 5.25 -24.82
N PHE A 195 -35.26 4.82 -25.94
CA PHE A 195 -33.92 4.25 -25.98
C PHE A 195 -32.83 5.28 -25.67
N ALA A 196 -32.91 6.48 -26.26
CA ALA A 196 -31.99 7.58 -25.95
C ALA A 196 -32.14 8.09 -24.50
N ASP A 197 -33.37 8.16 -23.99
CA ASP A 197 -33.70 8.59 -22.63
C ASP A 197 -33.07 7.66 -21.59
N THR A 198 -33.25 6.35 -21.80
CA THR A 198 -32.66 5.32 -20.92
C THR A 198 -31.14 5.38 -20.97
N TYR A 199 -30.55 5.66 -22.13
CA TYR A 199 -29.10 5.69 -22.30
C TYR A 199 -28.45 6.92 -21.65
N ILE A 200 -29.00 8.12 -21.86
CA ILE A 200 -28.47 9.37 -21.28
C ILE A 200 -28.60 9.37 -19.75
N LEU A 201 -29.74 8.95 -19.22
CA LEU A 201 -29.94 8.87 -17.76
C LEU A 201 -29.00 7.85 -17.13
N LYS A 202 -28.86 6.67 -17.75
CA LYS A 202 -27.94 5.63 -17.28
C LYS A 202 -26.48 6.12 -17.33
N PHE A 203 -26.10 6.83 -18.37
CA PHE A 203 -24.78 7.41 -18.52
C PHE A 203 -24.48 8.47 -17.45
N ILE A 204 -25.39 9.41 -17.20
CA ILE A 204 -25.20 10.45 -16.18
C ILE A 204 -25.15 9.82 -14.79
N SER A 205 -26.02 8.85 -14.51
CA SER A 205 -25.99 8.07 -13.27
C SER A 205 -24.63 7.38 -13.08
N THR A 206 -24.15 6.68 -14.11
CA THR A 206 -22.86 5.98 -14.06
C THR A 206 -21.70 6.97 -13.85
N ALA A 207 -21.74 8.13 -14.52
CA ALA A 207 -20.73 9.18 -14.37
C ALA A 207 -20.71 9.76 -12.95
N LEU A 208 -21.87 10.00 -12.35
CA LEU A 208 -21.98 10.51 -10.99
C LEU A 208 -21.51 9.49 -9.94
N ASP A 209 -21.86 8.21 -10.12
CA ASP A 209 -21.39 7.12 -9.27
C ASP A 209 -19.85 7.04 -9.31
N ASP A 210 -19.27 7.13 -10.51
CA ASP A 210 -17.81 7.08 -10.69
C ASP A 210 -17.10 8.27 -10.03
N ILE A 211 -17.61 9.49 -10.25
CA ILE A 211 -17.10 10.72 -9.61
C ILE A 211 -17.15 10.61 -8.09
N PHE A 212 -18.29 10.21 -7.53
CA PHE A 212 -18.44 10.07 -6.08
C PHE A 212 -17.50 9.02 -5.52
N LEU A 213 -17.37 7.86 -6.19
CA LEU A 213 -16.49 6.79 -5.71
C LEU A 213 -15.03 7.21 -5.75
N ASP A 214 -14.59 7.95 -6.78
CA ASP A 214 -13.24 8.51 -6.82
C ASP A 214 -13.02 9.59 -5.75
N ASP A 215 -14.00 10.46 -5.50
CA ASP A 215 -13.92 11.45 -4.43
C ASP A 215 -13.94 10.83 -3.02
N ALA A 216 -14.72 9.77 -2.83
CA ALA A 216 -14.76 9.03 -1.59
C ALA A 216 -13.44 8.27 -1.34
N LYS A 217 -12.79 7.74 -2.39
CA LYS A 217 -11.42 7.21 -2.30
C LYS A 217 -10.46 8.30 -1.82
N ILE A 218 -10.51 9.50 -2.42
CA ILE A 218 -9.68 10.64 -2.02
C ILE A 218 -9.92 11.00 -0.55
N ALA A 219 -11.18 11.08 -0.12
CA ALA A 219 -11.52 11.36 1.28
C ALA A 219 -10.95 10.29 2.24
N LEU A 220 -11.11 9.00 1.94
CA LEU A 220 -10.52 7.92 2.74
C LEU A 220 -9.00 7.96 2.75
N ARG A 221 -8.36 8.20 1.60
CA ARG A 221 -6.90 8.40 1.51
C ARG A 221 -6.44 9.48 2.47
N MET A 222 -7.07 10.66 2.42
CA MET A 222 -6.77 11.78 3.30
C MET A 222 -7.00 11.43 4.78
N MET A 223 -8.01 10.60 5.11
CA MET A 223 -8.21 10.11 6.47
C MET A 223 -7.01 9.28 6.94
N PHE A 224 -6.58 8.30 6.17
CA PHE A 224 -5.43 7.44 6.53
C PHE A 224 -4.10 8.20 6.56
N GLU A 225 -3.88 9.13 5.62
CA GLU A 225 -2.74 10.05 5.64
C GLU A 225 -2.75 10.89 6.92
N THR A 226 -3.92 11.40 7.33
CA THR A 226 -4.05 12.16 8.58
C THR A 226 -3.70 11.31 9.81
N ILE A 227 -4.17 10.05 9.88
CA ILE A 227 -3.81 9.12 10.97
C ILE A 227 -2.29 8.87 10.97
N HIS A 228 -1.67 8.77 9.78
CA HIS A 228 -0.22 8.66 9.65
C HIS A 228 0.53 9.94 10.07
N GLN A 229 -0.13 11.10 10.21
CA GLN A 229 0.48 12.32 10.74
C GLN A 229 0.30 12.51 12.26
N PHE A 230 -0.37 11.56 12.95
CA PHE A 230 -0.51 11.62 14.40
C PHE A 230 0.84 11.54 15.13
N PRO A 231 0.98 12.16 16.32
CA PRO A 231 2.14 11.92 17.19
C PRO A 231 2.34 10.43 17.45
N ARG A 232 3.61 9.99 17.49
CA ARG A 232 3.97 8.55 17.59
C ARG A 232 3.28 7.83 18.75
N ASP A 233 3.25 8.45 19.92
CA ASP A 233 2.66 7.88 21.13
C ASP A 233 1.14 7.73 21.01
N GLU A 234 0.46 8.73 20.45
CA GLU A 234 -0.99 8.70 20.23
C GLU A 234 -1.38 7.69 19.16
N ARG A 235 -0.58 7.60 18.09
CA ARG A 235 -0.74 6.57 17.06
C ARG A 235 -0.57 5.17 17.63
N GLY A 236 0.43 4.97 18.51
CA GLY A 236 0.66 3.70 19.20
C GLY A 236 -0.54 3.26 20.03
N LYS A 237 -1.09 4.17 20.85
CA LYS A 237 -2.33 3.93 21.63
C LYS A 237 -3.52 3.62 20.73
N LEU A 238 -3.60 4.25 19.56
CA LEU A 238 -4.68 4.01 18.60
C LEU A 238 -4.67 2.57 18.06
N LEU A 239 -3.49 2.01 17.80
CA LEU A 239 -3.31 0.66 17.24
C LEU A 239 -3.92 -0.43 18.13
N ASP A 240 -3.88 -0.24 19.45
CA ASP A 240 -4.49 -1.17 20.42
C ASP A 240 -6.01 -1.27 20.28
N HIS A 241 -6.62 -0.28 19.65
CA HIS A 241 -8.06 -0.18 19.47
C HIS A 241 -8.52 -0.50 18.04
N LEU A 242 -7.61 -0.79 17.10
CA LEU A 242 -7.95 -1.16 15.73
C LEU A 242 -8.26 -2.66 15.61
N PRO A 243 -9.14 -3.10 14.68
CA PRO A 243 -9.61 -4.49 14.61
C PRO A 243 -8.53 -5.45 14.08
N TRP A 244 -7.36 -4.94 13.71
CA TRP A 244 -6.34 -5.65 12.95
C TRP A 244 -5.10 -6.03 13.76
N ALA A 245 -5.10 -5.76 15.09
CA ALA A 245 -4.04 -6.04 16.06
C ALA A 245 -2.65 -5.45 15.66
N GLY A 246 -1.68 -5.47 16.59
CA GLY A 246 -0.44 -4.67 16.58
C GLY A 246 0.59 -4.89 15.46
N ASN A 247 0.23 -4.76 14.19
CA ASN A 247 1.14 -4.90 13.05
C ASN A 247 1.38 -3.58 12.30
N SER A 248 2.19 -2.73 12.93
CA SER A 248 3.07 -1.69 12.34
C SER A 248 2.45 -0.55 11.52
N TRP A 249 3.01 0.65 11.67
CA TRP A 249 2.63 1.90 10.98
C TRP A 249 2.58 1.81 9.45
N TYR A 250 3.38 0.93 8.83
CA TYR A 250 3.37 0.65 7.38
C TYR A 250 1.99 0.22 6.88
N PHE A 251 1.16 -0.32 7.77
CA PHE A 251 -0.20 -0.71 7.46
C PHE A 251 -1.09 0.49 7.12
N LEU A 252 -0.92 1.63 7.80
CA LEU A 252 -1.69 2.85 7.53
C LEU A 252 -1.20 3.59 6.29
N GLU A 253 0.11 3.52 6.02
CA GLU A 253 0.70 4.03 4.78
C GLU A 253 0.20 3.24 3.58
N PHE A 254 0.20 1.90 3.69
CA PHE A 254 -0.40 1.02 2.69
C PHE A 254 -1.87 1.35 2.45
N CYS A 255 -2.68 1.60 3.50
CA CYS A 255 -4.06 2.08 3.32
C CYS A 255 -4.14 3.35 2.48
N GLY A 256 -3.27 4.33 2.75
CA GLY A 256 -3.24 5.58 1.97
C GLY A 256 -2.95 5.32 0.49
N SER A 257 -1.98 4.44 0.20
CA SER A 257 -1.61 4.08 -1.18
C SER A 257 -2.72 3.34 -1.94
N LEU A 258 -3.51 2.51 -1.24
CA LEU A 258 -4.61 1.76 -1.84
C LEU A 258 -5.69 2.65 -2.45
N PHE A 259 -5.84 3.88 -1.94
CA PHE A 259 -6.88 4.82 -2.34
C PHE A 259 -6.35 5.99 -3.21
N ILE A 260 -5.18 5.83 -3.85
CA ILE A 260 -4.64 6.86 -4.75
C ILE A 260 -5.65 7.17 -5.89
N ALA A 261 -5.77 8.46 -6.19
CA ALA A 261 -6.62 8.98 -7.27
C ALA A 261 -5.80 9.28 -8.51
N ASP A 262 -6.40 9.02 -9.67
CA ASP A 262 -5.79 9.04 -11.00
C ASP A 262 -5.29 10.42 -11.44
N ASP A 263 -5.61 11.48 -10.70
CA ASP A 263 -5.33 12.90 -11.01
C ASP A 263 -3.83 13.28 -11.09
N GLN A 264 -2.91 12.35 -10.81
CA GLN A 264 -1.46 12.52 -10.96
C GLN A 264 -0.81 11.50 -11.90
N VAL A 265 -1.57 10.55 -12.43
CA VAL A 265 -1.05 9.46 -13.25
C VAL A 265 -1.56 9.68 -14.67
N ASP A 266 -0.71 10.25 -15.53
CA ASP A 266 -0.90 10.26 -16.98
C ASP A 266 -0.91 8.80 -17.50
N LYS A 267 -2.05 8.13 -17.35
CA LYS A 267 -2.30 6.70 -17.60
C LYS A 267 -2.29 6.28 -19.08
N GLU A 268 -1.76 7.10 -19.99
CA GLU A 268 -1.59 6.70 -21.40
C GLU A 268 -0.18 6.17 -21.74
N ASN A 269 0.80 6.17 -20.81
CA ASN A 269 2.14 5.64 -21.09
C ASN A 269 2.85 4.79 -19.99
N GLU A 270 2.21 4.44 -18.88
CA GLU A 270 2.89 3.72 -17.78
C GLU A 270 2.73 2.19 -17.76
N LEU A 271 2.23 1.60 -18.86
CA LEU A 271 2.47 0.20 -19.21
C LEU A 271 3.73 0.07 -20.10
N GLY A 272 4.77 0.85 -19.79
CA GLY A 272 6.13 0.63 -20.30
C GLY A 272 6.88 -0.50 -19.56
N GLY A 273 6.31 -1.03 -18.47
CA GLY A 273 6.85 -2.19 -17.74
C GLY A 273 6.78 -3.47 -18.57
N LEU A 274 7.72 -4.40 -18.33
CA LEU A 274 7.82 -5.70 -19.02
C LEU A 274 6.43 -6.32 -19.27
N PRO A 275 6.16 -6.84 -20.48
CA PRO A 275 5.00 -7.69 -20.71
C PRO A 275 4.83 -8.70 -19.58
N LEU A 276 3.65 -8.76 -18.94
CA LEU A 276 3.38 -9.68 -17.83
C LEU A 276 3.76 -11.14 -18.13
N SER A 277 3.82 -11.51 -19.41
CA SER A 277 4.37 -12.77 -19.91
C SER A 277 5.82 -13.08 -19.49
N TYR A 278 6.55 -12.12 -18.93
CA TYR A 278 7.89 -12.34 -18.38
C TYR A 278 7.89 -12.65 -16.87
N ILE A 279 6.79 -12.38 -16.16
CA ILE A 279 6.63 -12.67 -14.72
C ILE A 279 6.08 -14.08 -14.50
N TYR A 280 5.38 -14.65 -15.48
CA TYR A 280 4.89 -16.02 -15.45
C TYR A 280 5.22 -16.79 -16.73
N ASP A 281 5.43 -18.10 -16.58
CA ASP A 281 5.63 -18.99 -17.71
C ASP A 281 4.29 -19.29 -18.40
N ARG A 282 4.19 -18.99 -19.70
CA ARG A 282 2.99 -19.27 -20.52
C ARG A 282 2.84 -20.75 -20.87
N ASN A 283 3.86 -21.58 -20.64
CA ASN A 283 3.91 -22.97 -21.09
C ASN A 283 3.29 -23.97 -20.11
N ASN A 284 2.66 -23.51 -19.02
CA ASN A 284 2.02 -24.38 -18.02
C ASN A 284 0.49 -24.29 -18.09
N ASP A 285 -0.20 -25.42 -17.84
CA ASP A 285 -1.68 -25.56 -17.82
C ASP A 285 -2.39 -24.58 -16.85
N GLN A 286 -1.63 -23.94 -15.96
CA GLN A 286 -2.12 -22.97 -14.97
C GLN A 286 -1.96 -21.50 -15.42
N GLY A 287 -1.41 -21.25 -16.61
CA GLY A 287 -1.07 -19.92 -17.10
C GLY A 287 -2.25 -18.94 -17.16
N GLU A 288 -3.45 -19.41 -17.50
CA GLU A 288 -4.65 -18.56 -17.57
C GLU A 288 -5.06 -18.03 -16.19
N ILE A 289 -5.00 -18.84 -15.14
CA ILE A 289 -5.34 -18.43 -13.76
C ILE A 289 -4.32 -17.43 -13.23
N ILE A 290 -3.04 -17.63 -13.55
CA ILE A 290 -1.98 -16.71 -13.15
C ILE A 290 -2.11 -15.38 -13.90
N GLN A 291 -2.41 -15.42 -15.20
CA GLN A 291 -2.71 -14.22 -15.97
C GLN A 291 -3.93 -13.48 -15.42
N ASN A 292 -4.96 -14.22 -15.00
CA ASN A 292 -6.14 -13.68 -14.36
C ASN A 292 -5.82 -12.91 -13.08
N PHE A 293 -4.98 -13.48 -12.20
CA PHE A 293 -4.48 -12.82 -11.02
C PHE A 293 -3.78 -11.51 -11.36
N PHE A 294 -2.85 -11.51 -12.32
CA PHE A 294 -2.13 -10.29 -12.69
C PHE A 294 -3.06 -9.22 -13.27
N ASN A 295 -4.04 -9.60 -14.09
CA ASN A 295 -5.05 -8.68 -14.60
C ASN A 295 -5.85 -8.06 -13.45
N ALA A 296 -6.23 -8.83 -12.43
CA ALA A 296 -6.95 -8.32 -11.27
C ALA A 296 -6.10 -7.34 -10.43
N VAL A 297 -4.79 -7.60 -10.29
CA VAL A 297 -3.86 -6.72 -9.57
C VAL A 297 -3.62 -5.41 -10.31
N LEU A 298 -3.35 -5.46 -11.63
CA LEU A 298 -3.13 -4.25 -12.43
C LEU A 298 -4.38 -3.35 -12.50
N ASN A 299 -5.56 -3.96 -12.37
CA ASN A 299 -6.85 -3.28 -12.47
C ASN A 299 -7.54 -3.10 -11.11
N GLU A 300 -6.76 -3.13 -10.02
CA GLU A 300 -7.26 -3.09 -8.65
C GLU A 300 -8.15 -1.87 -8.37
N THR A 301 -7.95 -0.75 -9.07
CA THR A 301 -8.82 0.44 -8.97
C THR A 301 -10.30 0.10 -9.16
N CYS A 302 -10.64 -0.83 -10.08
CA CYS A 302 -12.02 -1.26 -10.31
C CYS A 302 -12.57 -2.04 -9.12
N LEU A 303 -11.74 -2.90 -8.51
CA LEU A 303 -12.10 -3.65 -7.31
C LEU A 303 -12.29 -2.71 -6.12
N VAL A 304 -11.39 -1.75 -5.93
CA VAL A 304 -11.49 -0.72 -4.88
C VAL A 304 -12.79 0.06 -5.05
N LYS A 305 -13.15 0.51 -6.26
CA LYS A 305 -14.44 1.17 -6.53
C LYS A 305 -15.64 0.30 -6.10
N MET A 306 -15.62 -1.01 -6.36
CA MET A 306 -16.68 -1.91 -5.92
C MET A 306 -16.74 -2.09 -4.41
N ALA A 307 -15.59 -2.19 -3.75
CA ALA A 307 -15.46 -2.30 -2.30
C ALA A 307 -15.88 -1.03 -1.56
N MET A 308 -15.63 0.14 -2.16
CA MET A 308 -16.00 1.45 -1.62
C MET A 308 -17.48 1.56 -1.29
N LEU A 309 -18.35 1.01 -2.15
CA LEU A 309 -19.79 1.02 -1.91
C LEU A 309 -20.16 0.33 -0.59
N ASP A 310 -19.50 -0.79 -0.26
CA ASP A 310 -19.73 -1.49 1.00
C ASP A 310 -19.07 -0.78 2.17
N ILE A 311 -17.84 -0.29 2.00
CA ILE A 311 -17.10 0.44 3.04
C ILE A 311 -17.87 1.68 3.50
N VAL A 312 -18.36 2.50 2.56
CA VAL A 312 -19.14 3.71 2.88
C VAL A 312 -20.45 3.34 3.58
N LYS A 313 -21.08 2.23 3.17
CA LYS A 313 -22.38 1.79 3.72
C LYS A 313 -22.28 1.22 5.12
N THR A 314 -21.24 0.44 5.43
CA THR A 314 -21.16 -0.31 6.70
C THR A 314 -19.98 0.12 7.56
N ASP A 315 -18.76 0.13 7.02
CA ASP A 315 -17.53 0.23 7.80
C ASP A 315 -17.27 1.67 8.25
N LEU A 316 -17.62 2.65 7.40
CA LEU A 316 -17.50 4.07 7.72
C LEU A 316 -18.33 4.46 8.94
N LYS A 317 -19.41 3.73 9.25
CA LYS A 317 -20.27 4.02 10.42
C LYS A 317 -19.53 3.69 11.70
N SER A 318 -18.85 2.54 11.71
CA SER A 318 -18.01 2.10 12.81
C SER A 318 -16.80 3.01 13.01
N LEU A 319 -16.13 3.40 11.92
CA LEU A 319 -15.01 4.36 11.96
C LEU A 319 -15.46 5.72 12.54
N ARG A 320 -16.61 6.22 12.10
CA ARG A 320 -17.17 7.48 12.59
C ARG A 320 -17.44 7.45 14.09
N GLN A 321 -18.13 6.41 14.57
CA GLN A 321 -18.40 6.25 16.01
C GLN A 321 -17.11 6.27 16.83
N PHE A 322 -16.08 5.59 16.35
CA PHE A 322 -14.78 5.55 17.00
C PHE A 322 -14.11 6.94 17.08
N PHE A 323 -14.03 7.69 15.97
CA PHE A 323 -13.38 9.00 15.96
C PHE A 323 -14.21 10.11 16.60
N GLU A 324 -15.54 9.98 16.65
CA GLU A 324 -16.42 10.87 17.45
C GLU A 324 -16.13 10.69 18.95
N VAL A 325 -16.02 9.45 19.42
CA VAL A 325 -15.66 9.13 20.81
C VAL A 325 -14.25 9.65 21.13
N LEU A 326 -13.28 9.43 20.26
CA LEU A 326 -11.93 9.97 20.45
C LEU A 326 -11.94 11.50 20.53
N SER A 327 -12.70 12.17 19.66
CA SER A 327 -12.86 13.63 19.69
C SER A 327 -13.48 14.12 21.00
N GLN A 328 -14.47 13.42 21.54
CA GLN A 328 -15.09 13.76 22.83
C GLN A 328 -14.10 13.61 23.99
N ARG A 329 -13.28 12.56 23.99
CA ARG A 329 -12.23 12.35 25.00
C ARG A 329 -11.22 13.49 25.00
N LEU A 330 -10.78 13.92 23.81
CA LEU A 330 -9.87 15.05 23.63
C LEU A 330 -10.48 16.40 24.06
N ASN A 331 -11.80 16.46 24.21
CA ASN A 331 -12.54 17.61 24.73
C ASN A 331 -12.83 17.52 26.25
N GLY A 332 -12.27 16.53 26.95
CA GLY A 332 -12.40 16.40 28.41
C GLY A 332 -13.65 15.66 28.88
N HIS A 333 -14.38 14.98 28.00
CA HIS A 333 -15.51 14.14 28.40
C HIS A 333 -15.04 12.77 28.93
N PRO A 334 -15.65 12.23 30.01
CA PRO A 334 -15.35 10.89 30.53
C PRO A 334 -15.96 9.82 29.61
N ILE A 335 -15.17 8.83 29.18
CA ILE A 335 -15.61 7.80 28.22
C ILE A 335 -15.02 6.43 28.61
N GLU A 336 -15.85 5.38 28.50
CA GLU A 336 -15.49 3.95 28.59
C GLU A 336 -14.67 3.45 27.37
N GLN A 337 -14.27 2.17 27.42
CA GLN A 337 -13.37 1.51 26.46
C GLN A 337 -13.68 1.83 24.99
N ILE A 338 -12.68 2.39 24.31
CA ILE A 338 -12.65 2.60 22.87
C ILE A 338 -12.46 1.22 22.22
N THR A 339 -13.47 0.68 21.54
CA THR A 339 -13.28 -0.47 20.66
C THR A 339 -13.94 -0.16 19.33
N ILE A 340 -13.16 -0.26 18.25
CA ILE A 340 -13.76 -0.26 16.93
C ILE A 340 -14.40 -1.62 16.70
N SER A 341 -15.63 -1.63 16.18
CA SER A 341 -16.26 -2.87 15.73
C SER A 341 -15.54 -3.41 14.49
N ASP A 342 -15.83 -4.66 14.12
CA ASP A 342 -15.24 -5.28 12.95
C ASP A 342 -15.50 -4.44 11.68
N LEU A 343 -14.48 -4.33 10.83
CA LEU A 343 -14.51 -3.60 9.57
C LEU A 343 -14.37 -4.61 8.42
N PRO A 344 -15.41 -5.41 8.15
CA PRO A 344 -15.27 -6.61 7.34
C PRO A 344 -14.90 -6.32 5.87
N ASN A 345 -15.34 -5.18 5.32
CA ASN A 345 -15.07 -4.84 3.92
C ASN A 345 -13.68 -4.23 3.76
N LEU A 346 -13.33 -3.28 4.63
CA LEU A 346 -12.01 -2.69 4.65
C LEU A 346 -10.94 -3.74 4.97
N HIS A 347 -11.18 -4.60 5.97
CA HIS A 347 -10.28 -5.72 6.28
C HIS A 347 -10.06 -6.64 5.08
N ALA A 348 -11.15 -7.07 4.41
CA ALA A 348 -11.04 -7.97 3.27
C ALA A 348 -10.29 -7.34 2.10
N LEU A 349 -10.60 -6.08 1.76
CA LEU A 349 -9.93 -5.35 0.70
C LEU A 349 -8.43 -5.23 1.02
N MET A 350 -8.10 -4.79 2.22
CA MET A 350 -6.72 -4.60 2.63
C MET A 350 -5.88 -5.89 2.57
N TRP A 351 -6.40 -7.00 3.07
CA TRP A 351 -5.68 -8.28 3.00
C TRP A 351 -5.61 -8.82 1.59
N TYR A 352 -6.64 -8.62 0.77
CA TYR A 352 -6.56 -8.94 -0.65
C TYR A 352 -5.41 -8.19 -1.32
N SER A 353 -5.37 -6.85 -1.17
CA SER A 353 -4.37 -5.99 -1.79
C SER A 353 -2.97 -6.35 -1.30
N LYS A 354 -2.81 -6.50 0.02
CA LYS A 354 -1.54 -6.81 0.65
C LYS A 354 -0.97 -8.16 0.22
N HIS A 355 -1.79 -9.21 0.23
CA HIS A 355 -1.34 -10.52 -0.23
C HIS A 355 -1.05 -10.52 -1.73
N SER A 356 -1.85 -9.83 -2.53
CA SER A 356 -1.62 -9.75 -3.99
C SER A 356 -0.31 -9.01 -4.30
N ALA A 357 -0.04 -7.89 -3.63
CA ALA A 357 1.22 -7.18 -3.72
C ALA A 357 2.41 -8.07 -3.29
N ASN A 358 2.28 -8.81 -2.19
CA ASN A 358 3.33 -9.73 -1.75
C ASN A 358 3.58 -10.86 -2.76
N TYR A 359 2.53 -11.44 -3.35
CA TYR A 359 2.70 -12.44 -4.41
C TYR A 359 3.44 -11.86 -5.61
N LEU A 360 3.04 -10.67 -6.09
CA LEU A 360 3.71 -9.98 -7.20
C LEU A 360 5.21 -9.74 -6.93
N ARG A 361 5.54 -9.28 -5.71
CA ARG A 361 6.93 -9.00 -5.31
C ARG A 361 7.75 -10.26 -5.14
N LEU A 362 7.23 -11.30 -4.50
CA LEU A 362 7.90 -12.59 -4.43
C LEU A 362 8.17 -13.13 -5.84
N MET A 363 7.21 -12.99 -6.74
CA MET A 363 7.40 -13.39 -8.14
C MET A 363 8.52 -12.60 -8.84
N ALA A 364 8.79 -11.35 -8.47
CA ALA A 364 9.89 -10.57 -9.05
C ALA A 364 11.24 -10.79 -8.37
N LEU A 365 11.26 -11.07 -7.06
CA LEU A 365 12.47 -11.30 -6.27
C LEU A 365 13.02 -12.73 -6.40
N LEU A 366 12.22 -13.67 -6.88
CA LEU A 366 12.60 -15.08 -7.01
C LEU A 366 13.13 -15.41 -8.41
N PRO A 367 14.23 -16.21 -8.51
CA PRO A 367 14.82 -16.61 -9.78
C PRO A 367 13.88 -17.49 -10.60
N ASN A 368 14.03 -17.43 -11.93
CA ASN A 368 13.34 -18.31 -12.86
C ASN A 368 14.18 -19.55 -13.18
N LYS A 369 13.50 -20.61 -13.64
CA LYS A 369 14.13 -21.89 -13.94
C LYS A 369 14.92 -21.83 -15.25
N GLY A 370 16.19 -21.46 -15.19
CA GLY A 370 17.20 -21.80 -16.20
C GLY A 370 17.01 -21.31 -17.64
N GLU A 371 15.97 -20.53 -17.95
CA GLU A 371 15.79 -19.93 -19.27
C GLU A 371 16.38 -18.52 -19.29
N GLU A 372 17.41 -18.33 -20.12
CA GLU A 372 17.88 -17.00 -20.50
C GLU A 372 16.73 -16.28 -21.19
N MET A 373 16.32 -15.15 -20.63
CA MET A 373 15.30 -14.31 -21.26
C MET A 373 15.85 -13.88 -22.63
N ASN A 374 15.10 -14.10 -23.71
CA ASN A 374 15.48 -13.59 -25.02
C ASN A 374 15.31 -12.07 -25.03
N LEU A 375 16.37 -11.36 -24.63
CA LEU A 375 16.43 -9.90 -24.54
C LEU A 375 16.25 -9.22 -25.91
N SER A 376 16.23 -9.96 -27.03
CA SER A 376 15.99 -9.41 -28.37
C SER A 376 14.58 -8.83 -28.54
N LEU A 377 13.62 -9.19 -27.69
CA LEU A 377 12.27 -8.59 -27.63
C LEU A 377 12.26 -7.21 -26.94
N ILE A 378 13.39 -6.78 -26.37
CA ILE A 378 13.59 -5.53 -25.63
C ILE A 378 14.54 -4.59 -26.41
N GLU A 379 15.01 -4.97 -27.59
CA GLU A 379 15.92 -4.16 -28.42
C GLU A 379 15.39 -2.72 -28.64
N GLY A 380 16.07 -1.75 -28.03
CA GLY A 380 15.75 -0.33 -28.11
C GLY A 380 14.96 0.27 -26.94
N LYS A 381 14.56 -0.51 -25.93
CA LYS A 381 13.88 0.00 -24.72
C LYS A 381 14.59 -0.48 -23.45
N THR A 382 15.05 0.45 -22.60
CA THR A 382 15.57 0.12 -21.26
C THR A 382 14.45 -0.49 -20.40
N PRO A 383 14.70 -1.54 -19.60
CA PRO A 383 13.71 -2.07 -18.67
C PRO A 383 13.26 -0.94 -17.75
N SER A 384 12.01 -0.56 -17.92
CA SER A 384 11.52 0.73 -17.50
C SER A 384 10.92 0.68 -16.10
N THR A 385 11.09 -0.41 -15.33
CA THR A 385 10.66 -0.43 -13.92
C THR A 385 11.56 -1.19 -12.95
N PRO A 386 11.64 -0.82 -11.65
CA PRO A 386 12.34 -1.60 -10.63
C PRO A 386 11.92 -3.06 -10.61
N LEU A 387 10.61 -3.34 -10.72
CA LEU A 387 10.10 -4.71 -10.79
C LEU A 387 10.62 -5.45 -12.03
N ALA A 388 10.67 -4.76 -13.18
CA ALA A 388 11.21 -5.31 -14.40
C ALA A 388 12.73 -5.54 -14.34
N GLN A 389 13.46 -4.60 -13.76
CA GLN A 389 14.90 -4.70 -13.57
C GLN A 389 15.26 -5.83 -12.60
N LEU A 390 14.50 -6.00 -11.51
CA LEU A 390 14.63 -7.15 -10.61
C LEU A 390 14.39 -8.46 -11.37
N GLN A 391 13.30 -8.55 -12.14
CA GLN A 391 13.02 -9.76 -12.91
C GLN A 391 14.14 -10.07 -13.92
N VAL A 392 14.65 -9.06 -14.66
CA VAL A 392 15.80 -9.23 -15.57
C VAL A 392 17.05 -9.68 -14.80
N LEU A 393 17.34 -9.09 -13.65
CA LEU A 393 18.44 -9.50 -12.76
C LEU A 393 18.29 -10.96 -12.32
N MET A 394 17.06 -11.40 -12.03
CA MET A 394 16.79 -12.77 -11.61
C MET A 394 16.84 -13.80 -12.76
N HIS A 395 17.07 -13.35 -14.01
CA HIS A 395 17.25 -14.18 -15.22
C HIS A 395 18.70 -14.27 -15.71
N THR A 396 19.64 -13.49 -15.17
CA THR A 396 21.04 -13.52 -15.65
C THR A 396 21.80 -14.73 -15.10
N SER A 397 22.42 -15.49 -16.02
CA SER A 397 23.09 -16.77 -15.75
C SER A 397 24.44 -16.65 -15.03
N SER A 398 25.05 -15.46 -14.97
CA SER A 398 26.41 -15.25 -14.40
C SER A 398 26.41 -14.76 -12.94
N TYR A 399 25.29 -14.88 -12.24
CA TYR A 399 25.07 -14.22 -10.96
C TYR A 399 26.04 -14.64 -9.84
N SER A 400 26.32 -15.94 -9.74
CA SER A 400 27.22 -16.47 -8.73
C SER A 400 28.70 -16.16 -8.98
N GLN A 401 29.05 -15.66 -10.17
CA GLN A 401 30.44 -15.47 -10.61
C GLN A 401 30.99 -14.07 -10.31
N SER A 402 30.12 -13.07 -10.13
CA SER A 402 30.53 -11.70 -9.79
C SER A 402 30.26 -11.41 -8.31
N LEU A 403 31.11 -10.56 -7.71
CA LEU A 403 30.90 -10.08 -6.35
C LEU A 403 29.58 -9.31 -6.22
N LYS A 404 29.36 -8.37 -7.16
CA LYS A 404 28.13 -7.55 -7.25
C LYS A 404 26.88 -8.44 -7.29
N GLY A 405 26.95 -9.51 -8.07
CA GLY A 405 25.93 -10.53 -8.17
C GLY A 405 25.73 -11.13 -6.80
N ARG A 406 26.62 -12.01 -6.34
CA ARG A 406 26.46 -12.74 -5.07
C ARG A 406 25.84 -11.90 -3.93
N LEU A 407 26.35 -10.69 -3.69
CA LEU A 407 25.83 -9.78 -2.65
C LEU A 407 24.39 -9.32 -2.88
N ALA A 408 24.00 -8.97 -4.11
CA ALA A 408 22.62 -8.59 -4.41
C ALA A 408 21.61 -9.77 -4.24
N PHE A 409 22.06 -11.04 -4.26
CA PHE A 409 21.16 -12.18 -4.12
C PHE A 409 20.99 -12.49 -2.65
N LEU A 410 22.06 -12.36 -1.87
CA LEU A 410 21.95 -12.35 -0.41
C LEU A 410 21.01 -11.23 0.05
N ARG A 411 21.07 -10.04 -0.58
CA ARG A 411 20.06 -8.99 -0.34
C ARG A 411 18.65 -9.43 -0.72
N SER A 412 18.49 -10.05 -1.88
CA SER A 412 17.18 -10.55 -2.33
C SER A 412 16.63 -11.62 -1.38
N MET A 413 17.49 -12.50 -0.85
CA MET A 413 17.13 -13.49 0.17
C MET A 413 16.68 -12.82 1.47
N GLN A 414 17.35 -11.74 1.91
CA GLN A 414 16.89 -10.94 3.06
C GLN A 414 15.49 -10.38 2.82
N LEU A 415 15.25 -9.78 1.65
CA LEU A 415 13.95 -9.22 1.27
C LEU A 415 12.86 -10.29 1.23
N VAL A 416 13.13 -11.43 0.60
CA VAL A 416 12.21 -12.59 0.61
C VAL A 416 11.92 -13.03 2.04
N GLY A 417 12.95 -13.12 2.90
CA GLY A 417 12.76 -13.46 4.32
C GLY A 417 11.89 -12.46 5.09
N GLU A 418 12.04 -11.16 4.86
CA GLU A 418 11.18 -10.11 5.44
C GLU A 418 9.73 -10.26 4.98
N MET A 419 9.53 -10.65 3.72
CA MET A 419 8.21 -10.90 3.17
C MET A 419 7.52 -12.09 3.83
N PHE A 420 8.22 -13.12 4.31
CA PHE A 420 7.64 -14.26 5.03
C PHE A 420 7.44 -14.00 6.53
N SER A 421 6.98 -12.80 6.90
CA SER A 421 6.69 -12.41 8.28
C SER A 421 5.19 -12.29 8.57
N ILE A 422 4.83 -12.35 9.86
CA ILE A 422 3.44 -12.10 10.31
C ILE A 422 3.02 -10.67 9.95
N ARG A 423 3.96 -9.74 9.94
CA ARG A 423 3.71 -8.36 9.52
C ARG A 423 3.26 -8.29 8.07
N SER A 424 3.80 -9.12 7.17
CA SER A 424 3.47 -9.11 5.74
C SER A 424 2.22 -9.92 5.39
N TRP A 425 1.99 -11.07 6.05
CA TRP A 425 0.90 -12.01 5.69
C TRP A 425 -0.17 -12.23 6.76
N GLY A 426 0.01 -11.70 7.98
CA GLY A 426 -0.90 -11.91 9.09
C GLY A 426 -1.24 -13.37 9.34
N SER A 427 -2.53 -13.68 9.41
CA SER A 427 -3.03 -15.04 9.61
C SER A 427 -2.86 -15.93 8.37
N HIS A 428 -2.71 -15.34 7.17
CA HIS A 428 -2.49 -16.09 5.93
C HIS A 428 -1.13 -16.77 5.90
N LEU A 429 -0.13 -16.23 6.63
CA LEU A 429 1.18 -16.86 6.76
C LEU A 429 1.07 -18.32 7.22
N LYS A 430 0.14 -18.60 8.14
CA LYS A 430 -0.10 -19.92 8.71
C LYS A 430 -0.82 -20.88 7.75
N ARG A 431 -1.23 -20.42 6.56
CA ARG A 431 -1.85 -21.24 5.52
C ARG A 431 -0.82 -21.73 4.48
N LEU A 432 0.38 -21.16 4.46
CA LEU A 432 1.45 -21.57 3.55
C LEU A 432 2.01 -22.92 4.01
N ASP A 433 1.88 -23.95 3.17
CA ASP A 433 2.15 -25.35 3.51
C ASP A 433 3.45 -25.92 2.93
N PHE A 434 4.24 -25.07 2.27
CA PHE A 434 5.39 -25.48 1.48
C PHE A 434 6.74 -25.01 2.01
N ILE A 435 6.79 -24.03 2.93
CA ILE A 435 8.06 -23.50 3.43
C ILE A 435 8.02 -23.12 4.90
N SER A 436 9.14 -23.36 5.60
CA SER A 436 9.31 -22.98 6.99
C SER A 436 9.65 -21.49 7.11
N THR A 437 8.68 -20.69 7.55
CA THR A 437 8.85 -19.24 7.75
C THR A 437 9.94 -18.90 8.76
N ASP A 438 10.14 -19.74 9.79
CA ASP A 438 11.19 -19.54 10.79
C ASP A 438 12.60 -19.61 10.19
N ARG A 439 12.80 -20.39 9.11
CA ARG A 439 14.11 -20.52 8.46
C ARG A 439 14.40 -19.35 7.52
N LEU A 440 13.39 -18.86 6.80
CA LEU A 440 13.54 -17.69 5.94
C LEU A 440 13.56 -16.37 6.75
N SER A 441 12.49 -16.10 7.49
CA SER A 441 12.29 -14.83 8.21
C SER A 441 13.07 -14.79 9.54
N GLY A 442 13.01 -15.87 10.32
CA GLY A 442 13.64 -15.91 11.64
C GLY A 442 15.15 -16.11 11.61
N ALA A 443 15.68 -16.83 10.62
CA ALA A 443 17.10 -17.20 10.59
C ALA A 443 17.88 -16.53 9.45
N ILE A 444 17.52 -16.74 8.19
CA ILE A 444 18.27 -16.17 7.05
C ILE A 444 18.21 -14.64 7.08
N ARG A 445 17.00 -14.05 7.17
CA ARG A 445 16.86 -12.59 7.25
C ARG A 445 17.65 -12.02 8.43
N ASN A 446 17.48 -12.56 9.63
CA ASN A 446 18.18 -12.04 10.81
C ASN A 446 19.69 -12.24 10.75
N GLY A 447 20.19 -13.40 10.32
CA GLY A 447 21.62 -13.69 10.25
C GLY A 447 22.34 -12.82 9.22
N LEU A 448 21.67 -12.48 8.13
CA LEU A 448 22.21 -11.59 7.11
C LEU A 448 22.07 -10.10 7.49
N CYS A 449 21.03 -9.70 8.24
CA CYS A 449 20.81 -8.31 8.69
C CYS A 449 21.67 -7.92 9.90
N HIS A 450 21.74 -8.81 10.90
CA HIS A 450 22.41 -8.58 12.18
C HIS A 450 23.74 -9.33 12.25
N ALA A 451 24.55 -9.18 11.20
CA ALA A 451 25.84 -9.87 11.07
C ALA A 451 26.83 -9.50 12.19
N GLU A 452 26.65 -8.33 12.81
CA GLU A 452 27.39 -7.90 13.99
C GLU A 452 27.16 -8.80 15.20
N ASP A 453 25.99 -9.44 15.32
CA ASP A 453 25.61 -10.27 16.47
C ASP A 453 25.97 -11.76 16.27
N LEU A 454 26.59 -12.14 15.14
CA LEU A 454 27.09 -13.51 14.90
C LEU A 454 28.27 -13.85 15.81
N GLU A 455 28.35 -15.09 16.29
CA GLU A 455 29.52 -15.56 17.03
C GLU A 455 30.78 -15.56 16.16
N SER A 456 30.77 -16.29 15.03
CA SER A 456 31.80 -16.20 14.00
C SER A 456 31.33 -15.44 12.75
N PHE A 457 32.10 -14.45 12.31
CA PHE A 457 31.85 -13.74 11.06
C PHE A 457 32.27 -14.55 9.81
N ASP A 458 33.05 -15.61 10.00
CA ASP A 458 33.55 -16.45 8.92
C ASP A 458 32.41 -17.18 8.19
N VAL A 459 31.32 -17.50 8.88
CA VAL A 459 30.13 -18.12 8.27
C VAL A 459 29.55 -17.25 7.15
N LEU A 460 29.52 -15.94 7.37
CA LEU A 460 29.00 -14.98 6.40
C LEU A 460 29.99 -14.78 5.26
N THR A 461 31.27 -14.60 5.61
CA THR A 461 32.35 -14.42 4.62
C THR A 461 32.47 -15.65 3.72
N HIS A 462 32.29 -16.86 4.25
CA HIS A 462 32.27 -18.09 3.48
C HIS A 462 31.08 -18.12 2.52
N LEU A 463 29.87 -17.85 3.00
CA LEU A 463 28.65 -17.82 2.18
C LEU A 463 28.76 -16.81 1.03
N GLU A 464 29.33 -15.62 1.26
CA GLU A 464 29.52 -14.57 0.25
C GLU A 464 30.51 -14.94 -0.86
N ASN A 465 31.42 -15.87 -0.57
CA ASN A 465 32.46 -16.32 -1.48
C ASN A 465 32.20 -17.72 -2.06
N ASP A 466 31.23 -18.47 -1.54
CA ASP A 466 30.90 -19.82 -2.01
C ASP A 466 29.94 -19.77 -3.21
N GLU A 467 30.52 -19.73 -4.41
CA GLU A 467 29.77 -19.71 -5.68
C GLU A 467 28.87 -20.94 -5.86
N ALA A 468 29.31 -22.10 -5.36
CA ALA A 468 28.57 -23.35 -5.49
C ALA A 468 27.33 -23.33 -4.59
N GLN A 469 27.48 -22.88 -3.34
CA GLN A 469 26.37 -22.73 -2.41
C GLN A 469 25.37 -21.66 -2.86
N ILE A 470 25.83 -20.52 -3.36
CA ILE A 470 24.96 -19.48 -3.95
C ILE A 470 24.19 -20.04 -5.15
N SER A 471 24.86 -20.78 -6.04
CA SER A 471 24.21 -21.41 -7.20
C SER A 471 23.19 -22.47 -6.79
N ALA A 472 23.45 -23.23 -5.72
CA ALA A 472 22.52 -24.20 -5.17
C ALA A 472 21.28 -23.54 -4.54
N LEU A 473 21.48 -22.46 -3.78
CA LEU A 473 20.40 -21.65 -3.23
C LEU A 473 19.55 -21.02 -4.34
N GLN A 474 20.16 -20.49 -5.39
CA GLN A 474 19.42 -19.91 -6.52
C GLN A 474 18.47 -20.93 -7.16
N LYS A 475 18.91 -22.20 -7.31
CA LYS A 475 18.04 -23.28 -7.79
C LYS A 475 16.87 -23.54 -6.85
N GLU A 476 17.10 -23.60 -5.54
CA GLU A 476 16.04 -23.82 -4.55
C GLU A 476 15.06 -22.63 -4.45
N PHE A 477 15.54 -21.40 -4.54
CA PHE A 477 14.68 -20.21 -4.62
C PHE A 477 13.89 -20.17 -5.93
N SER A 478 14.41 -20.75 -7.02
CA SER A 478 13.64 -20.92 -8.27
C SER A 478 12.50 -21.91 -8.09
N LEU A 479 12.75 -23.01 -7.37
CA LEU A 479 11.69 -23.96 -7.00
C LEU A 479 10.65 -23.30 -6.08
N LEU A 480 11.08 -22.48 -5.11
CA LEU A 480 10.18 -21.73 -4.24
C LEU A 480 9.19 -20.86 -5.06
N LYS A 481 9.64 -20.29 -6.19
CA LYS A 481 8.77 -19.55 -7.11
C LYS A 481 7.65 -20.40 -7.68
N GLU A 482 7.94 -21.64 -8.09
CA GLU A 482 6.92 -22.59 -8.58
C GLU A 482 5.88 -22.90 -7.51
N TYR A 483 6.29 -23.06 -6.24
CA TYR A 483 5.36 -23.26 -5.13
C TYR A 483 4.49 -22.02 -4.87
N ILE A 484 5.07 -20.82 -5.00
CA ILE A 484 4.33 -19.56 -4.90
C ILE A 484 3.30 -19.44 -6.03
N GLN A 485 3.66 -19.77 -7.27
CA GLN A 485 2.71 -19.82 -8.39
C GLN A 485 1.57 -20.80 -8.11
N GLY A 486 1.89 -22.00 -7.59
CA GLY A 486 0.90 -22.99 -7.19
C GLY A 486 -0.05 -22.48 -6.10
N ASP A 487 0.46 -21.71 -5.14
CA ASP A 487 -0.35 -21.10 -4.07
C ASP A 487 -1.25 -19.97 -4.58
N ILE A 488 -0.75 -19.14 -5.52
CA ILE A 488 -1.59 -18.17 -6.25
C ILE A 488 -2.74 -18.90 -6.94
N VAL A 489 -2.46 -19.99 -7.65
CA VAL A 489 -3.49 -20.77 -8.35
C VAL A 489 -4.49 -21.40 -7.38
N LYS A 490 -4.04 -21.90 -6.22
CA LYS A 490 -4.95 -22.39 -5.16
C LYS A 490 -5.86 -21.27 -4.64
N ARG A 491 -5.32 -20.07 -4.42
CA ARG A 491 -6.07 -18.89 -3.97
C ARG A 491 -7.09 -18.46 -5.02
N GLU A 492 -6.66 -18.23 -6.26
CA GLU A 492 -7.48 -17.71 -7.36
C GLU A 492 -8.64 -18.63 -7.75
N LYS A 493 -8.53 -19.95 -7.51
CA LYS A 493 -9.66 -20.89 -7.69
C LYS A 493 -10.90 -20.56 -6.83
N HIS A 494 -10.76 -19.73 -5.79
CA HIS A 494 -11.87 -19.26 -4.98
C HIS A 494 -12.58 -18.05 -5.59
N PHE A 495 -11.99 -17.42 -6.61
CA PHE A 495 -12.49 -16.23 -7.26
C PHE A 495 -13.01 -16.57 -8.67
N PRO A 496 -14.04 -15.87 -9.17
CA PRO A 496 -14.39 -15.94 -10.58
C PRO A 496 -13.25 -15.39 -11.44
N LEU A 497 -13.25 -15.72 -12.74
CA LEU A 497 -12.31 -15.10 -13.67
C LEU A 497 -12.55 -13.58 -13.69
N TRP A 498 -11.45 -12.84 -13.60
CA TRP A 498 -11.39 -11.41 -13.74
C TRP A 498 -11.91 -11.03 -15.12
N PRO A 499 -12.94 -10.16 -15.21
CA PRO A 499 -13.54 -9.81 -16.48
C PRO A 499 -12.61 -8.96 -17.33
N ASN A 500 -12.87 -8.91 -18.63
CA ASN A 500 -12.27 -7.89 -19.48
C ASN A 500 -12.88 -6.52 -19.14
N ILE A 501 -12.08 -5.68 -18.47
CA ILE A 501 -12.47 -4.33 -18.06
C ILE A 501 -12.20 -3.24 -19.10
N GLU A 502 -11.67 -3.59 -20.28
CA GLU A 502 -11.44 -2.64 -21.38
C GLU A 502 -12.75 -2.14 -21.99
N SER A 503 -13.86 -2.83 -21.72
CA SER A 503 -15.22 -2.44 -22.08
C SER A 503 -15.86 -1.53 -21.01
N GLY A 504 -16.91 -0.78 -21.35
CA GLY A 504 -17.41 0.29 -20.47
C GLY A 504 -18.19 -0.19 -19.26
N TYR A 505 -17.93 0.44 -18.10
CA TYR A 505 -18.45 0.16 -16.75
C TYR A 505 -19.60 -0.87 -16.65
N SER A 506 -20.73 -0.62 -17.33
CA SER A 506 -21.89 -1.52 -17.38
C SER A 506 -21.62 -2.98 -17.78
N THR A 507 -20.49 -3.27 -18.44
CA THR A 507 -20.07 -4.62 -18.85
C THR A 507 -19.28 -5.33 -17.77
N TRP A 508 -18.42 -4.61 -17.03
CA TRP A 508 -17.57 -5.21 -16.00
C TRP A 508 -18.07 -5.01 -14.57
N GLU A 509 -19.00 -4.09 -14.31
CA GLU A 509 -19.53 -3.84 -12.95
C GLU A 509 -20.00 -5.12 -12.27
N LYS A 510 -20.90 -5.87 -12.93
CA LYS A 510 -21.46 -7.12 -12.37
C LYS A 510 -20.39 -8.19 -12.12
N PRO A 511 -19.52 -8.55 -13.10
CA PRO A 511 -18.50 -9.56 -12.85
C PRO A 511 -17.42 -9.10 -11.84
N VAL A 512 -17.01 -7.83 -11.83
CA VAL A 512 -16.10 -7.31 -10.77
C VAL A 512 -16.78 -7.33 -9.41
N ARG A 513 -18.08 -7.03 -9.32
CA ARG A 513 -18.85 -7.19 -8.08
C ARG A 513 -18.90 -8.65 -7.63
N ALA A 514 -19.11 -9.60 -8.53
CA ALA A 514 -19.05 -11.03 -8.20
C ALA A 514 -17.65 -11.45 -7.71
N TYR A 515 -16.60 -10.92 -8.33
CA TYR A 515 -15.23 -11.10 -7.88
C TYR A 515 -15.02 -10.54 -6.47
N TRP A 516 -15.49 -9.32 -6.21
CA TRP A 516 -15.44 -8.67 -4.90
C TRP A 516 -16.17 -9.46 -3.81
N GLU A 517 -17.36 -10.01 -4.08
CA GLU A 517 -18.07 -10.86 -3.12
C GLU A 517 -17.28 -12.13 -2.77
N ALA A 518 -16.61 -12.74 -3.76
CA ALA A 518 -15.74 -13.89 -3.53
C ALA A 518 -14.51 -13.51 -2.69
N VAL A 519 -13.89 -12.36 -2.97
CA VAL A 519 -12.78 -11.80 -2.19
C VAL A 519 -13.19 -11.56 -0.73
N LYS A 520 -14.34 -10.89 -0.50
CA LYS A 520 -14.90 -10.69 0.85
C LYS A 520 -15.09 -12.00 1.58
N SER A 521 -15.70 -12.99 0.92
CA SER A 521 -15.93 -14.30 1.53
C SER A 521 -14.63 -15.01 1.92
N TYR A 522 -13.59 -14.91 1.08
CA TYR A 522 -12.29 -15.55 1.32
C TYR A 522 -11.51 -14.90 2.48
N TYR A 523 -11.54 -13.57 2.58
CA TYR A 523 -10.82 -12.79 3.58
C TYR A 523 -11.65 -12.40 4.81
N GLN A 524 -12.87 -12.92 4.92
CA GLN A 524 -13.72 -12.69 6.09
C GLN A 524 -12.99 -13.14 7.36
N VAL A 525 -13.02 -12.28 8.39
CA VAL A 525 -12.43 -12.58 9.70
C VAL A 525 -13.18 -13.76 10.30
N VAL A 526 -12.58 -14.94 10.27
CA VAL A 526 -13.04 -16.06 11.09
C VAL A 526 -12.37 -15.88 12.45
N PRO A 527 -13.13 -15.61 13.53
CA PRO A 527 -12.53 -15.45 14.84
C PRO A 527 -11.73 -16.71 15.20
N PRO A 528 -10.58 -16.58 15.90
CA PRO A 528 -9.83 -17.73 16.36
C PRO A 528 -10.75 -18.67 17.12
N PHE A 529 -10.49 -19.97 17.06
CA PHE A 529 -11.29 -20.95 17.78
C PHE A 529 -11.27 -20.60 19.28
N MET A 530 -12.38 -20.07 19.77
CA MET A 530 -12.58 -19.73 21.16
C MET A 530 -13.47 -20.81 21.80
N PRO A 531 -12.95 -21.67 22.69
CA PRO A 531 -13.72 -22.77 23.27
C PRO A 531 -15.02 -22.32 23.97
N ASN A 532 -15.06 -21.08 24.44
CA ASN A 532 -16.21 -20.49 25.14
C ASN A 532 -17.26 -19.89 24.19
N LEU A 533 -16.91 -19.69 22.91
CA LEU A 533 -17.80 -19.18 21.85
C LEU A 533 -18.03 -20.23 20.75
N PHE A 534 -17.74 -21.49 21.04
CA PHE A 534 -17.89 -22.58 20.07
C PHE A 534 -19.38 -22.75 19.69
N VAL A 535 -19.65 -22.76 18.40
CA VAL A 535 -21.00 -23.02 17.85
C VAL A 535 -20.98 -24.40 17.16
N PRO A 536 -21.73 -25.40 17.65
CA PRO A 536 -21.66 -26.77 17.13
C PRO A 536 -22.13 -26.94 15.69
N LYS A 537 -22.97 -26.02 15.17
CA LYS A 537 -23.65 -26.10 13.86
C LYS A 537 -24.43 -27.41 13.62
N GLN A 538 -24.69 -28.15 14.69
CA GLN A 538 -25.41 -29.42 14.70
C GLN A 538 -26.29 -29.48 15.95
N PRO A 539 -27.47 -30.12 15.88
CA PRO A 539 -28.35 -30.24 17.03
C PRO A 539 -27.66 -30.96 18.21
N LEU A 540 -27.88 -30.44 19.41
CA LEU A 540 -27.47 -31.07 20.68
C LEU A 540 -28.52 -32.08 21.17
N LEU A 541 -29.76 -31.93 20.73
CA LEU A 541 -30.92 -32.77 21.05
C LEU A 541 -31.82 -32.93 19.80
N SER A 542 -32.70 -33.92 19.79
CA SER A 542 -33.74 -34.11 18.77
C SER A 542 -34.84 -33.04 18.84
N VAL A 543 -35.64 -32.92 17.78
CA VAL A 543 -36.72 -31.92 17.71
C VAL A 543 -37.75 -32.12 18.82
N GLU A 544 -38.05 -33.37 19.14
CA GLU A 544 -38.99 -33.78 20.19
C GLU A 544 -38.46 -33.42 21.58
N GLU A 545 -37.18 -33.67 21.85
CA GLU A 545 -36.51 -33.31 23.11
C GLU A 545 -36.42 -31.79 23.30
N ILE A 546 -36.13 -31.04 22.22
CA ILE A 546 -36.11 -29.57 22.25
C ILE A 546 -37.50 -29.03 22.61
N LYS A 547 -38.56 -29.54 21.97
CA LYS A 547 -39.95 -29.15 22.29
C LYS A 547 -40.26 -29.43 23.77
N LEU A 548 -39.83 -30.57 24.29
CA LEU A 548 -40.05 -30.95 25.69
C LEU A 548 -39.34 -29.99 26.66
N VAL A 549 -38.07 -29.68 26.43
CA VAL A 549 -37.31 -28.71 27.25
C VAL A 549 -37.94 -27.32 27.20
N VAL A 550 -38.24 -26.81 26.00
CA VAL A 550 -38.84 -25.48 25.81
C VAL A 550 -40.22 -25.36 26.48
N SER A 551 -41.04 -26.40 26.40
CA SER A 551 -42.38 -26.43 27.03
C SER A 551 -42.35 -26.33 28.57
N SER A 552 -41.21 -26.66 29.17
CA SER A 552 -40.99 -26.70 30.63
C SER A 552 -40.42 -25.37 31.20
N LEU A 553 -40.07 -24.41 30.34
CA LEU A 553 -39.46 -23.13 30.71
C LEU A 553 -40.48 -21.98 30.86
N LYS A 554 -40.14 -21.00 31.70
CA LYS A 554 -40.88 -19.73 31.84
C LYS A 554 -40.38 -18.70 30.82
N PRO A 555 -41.25 -17.78 30.35
CA PRO A 555 -40.83 -16.62 29.57
C PRO A 555 -40.12 -15.60 30.47
N VAL A 556 -38.82 -15.79 30.70
CA VAL A 556 -38.03 -14.91 31.59
C VAL A 556 -37.80 -13.53 30.96
N ARG A 557 -37.61 -13.47 29.64
CA ARG A 557 -37.39 -12.23 28.86
C ARG A 557 -37.77 -12.40 27.40
N VAL A 558 -37.93 -11.28 26.68
CA VAL A 558 -38.16 -11.27 25.22
C VAL A 558 -37.02 -12.00 24.51
N GLY A 559 -37.34 -12.93 23.63
CA GLY A 559 -36.35 -13.70 22.86
C GLY A 559 -35.74 -14.93 23.55
N PHE A 560 -35.99 -15.16 24.85
CA PHE A 560 -35.37 -16.25 25.61
C PHE A 560 -35.61 -17.66 25.01
N PHE A 561 -36.85 -17.96 24.60
CA PHE A 561 -37.16 -19.24 23.96
C PHE A 561 -36.42 -19.42 22.64
N THR A 562 -36.32 -18.34 21.85
CA THR A 562 -35.57 -18.34 20.60
C THR A 562 -34.10 -18.65 20.85
N GLU A 563 -33.49 -18.02 21.87
CA GLU A 563 -32.11 -18.31 22.28
C GLU A 563 -31.92 -19.77 22.70
N VAL A 564 -32.80 -20.31 23.55
CA VAL A 564 -32.71 -21.71 23.99
C VAL A 564 -32.90 -22.68 22.83
N ILE A 565 -33.83 -22.41 21.91
CA ILE A 565 -34.04 -23.23 20.70
C ILE A 565 -32.80 -23.18 19.82
N GLN A 566 -32.24 -21.99 19.58
CA GLN A 566 -31.02 -21.84 18.79
C GLN A 566 -29.84 -22.56 19.45
N MET A 567 -29.71 -22.48 20.78
CA MET A 567 -28.66 -23.17 21.53
C MET A 567 -28.76 -24.68 21.37
N LEU A 568 -29.94 -25.26 21.60
CA LEU A 568 -30.14 -26.71 21.52
C LEU A 568 -30.09 -27.24 20.07
N LYS A 569 -30.37 -26.40 19.07
CA LYS A 569 -30.10 -26.70 17.65
C LYS A 569 -28.64 -26.53 17.25
N GLY A 570 -27.79 -26.03 18.15
CA GLY A 570 -26.37 -25.76 17.91
C GLY A 570 -26.10 -24.52 17.05
N GLY A 571 -27.05 -23.58 16.98
CA GLY A 571 -26.94 -22.31 16.27
C GLY A 571 -26.22 -21.21 17.06
N ILE A 572 -26.07 -21.36 18.38
CA ILE A 572 -25.31 -20.46 19.27
C ILE A 572 -24.53 -21.26 20.34
N PRO A 573 -23.58 -20.65 21.07
CA PRO A 573 -22.84 -21.32 22.14
C PRO A 573 -23.75 -21.79 23.29
N PHE A 574 -23.36 -22.87 23.95
CA PHE A 574 -24.11 -23.40 25.09
C PHE A 574 -24.02 -22.49 26.31
N PHE A 575 -25.17 -22.17 26.91
CA PHE A 575 -25.26 -21.49 28.18
C PHE A 575 -26.10 -22.29 29.18
N LYS A 576 -25.75 -22.19 30.47
CA LYS A 576 -26.48 -22.91 31.51
C LYS A 576 -27.83 -22.26 31.79
N ILE A 577 -28.90 -23.06 31.74
CA ILE A 577 -30.24 -22.67 32.19
C ILE A 577 -30.31 -22.83 33.71
N ARG A 578 -30.79 -21.80 34.41
CA ARG A 578 -30.87 -21.81 35.88
C ARG A 578 -32.12 -22.58 36.32
N SER A 579 -32.08 -23.14 37.52
CA SER A 579 -33.26 -23.82 38.08
C SER A 579 -34.47 -22.88 38.26
N SER A 580 -34.24 -21.57 38.41
CA SER A 580 -35.28 -20.53 38.47
C SER A 580 -36.06 -20.35 37.17
N ASP A 581 -35.48 -20.75 36.04
CA ASP A 581 -36.01 -20.46 34.70
C ASP A 581 -37.09 -21.48 34.28
N PHE A 582 -37.28 -22.54 35.08
CA PHE A 582 -38.33 -23.53 34.90
C PHE A 582 -39.68 -23.05 35.45
N LYS A 583 -40.77 -23.58 34.88
CA LYS A 583 -42.12 -23.51 35.44
C LYS A 583 -42.12 -24.05 36.89
N ASN A 584 -43.14 -23.74 37.69
CA ASN A 584 -43.28 -24.26 39.07
C ASN A 584 -43.59 -25.78 39.04
N LEU A 585 -42.65 -26.58 38.56
CA LEU A 585 -42.73 -28.02 38.37
C LEU A 585 -42.21 -28.73 39.62
N SER A 586 -42.79 -29.88 39.94
CA SER A 586 -42.41 -30.68 41.11
C SER A 586 -41.33 -31.71 40.78
N GLY A 587 -40.63 -32.25 41.79
CA GLY A 587 -39.37 -33.01 41.62
C GLY A 587 -39.36 -34.12 40.54
N LYS A 588 -40.47 -34.84 40.31
CA LYS A 588 -40.56 -35.86 39.23
C LYS A 588 -40.66 -35.25 37.83
N GLU A 589 -41.39 -34.14 37.67
CA GLU A 589 -41.61 -33.46 36.38
C GLU A 589 -40.37 -32.71 35.90
N LEU A 590 -39.55 -32.24 36.85
CA LEU A 590 -38.31 -31.49 36.58
C LEU A 590 -37.12 -32.40 36.24
N ARG A 591 -37.24 -33.71 36.48
CA ARG A 591 -36.16 -34.69 36.29
C ARG A 591 -35.76 -34.83 34.82
N GLU A 592 -36.75 -34.97 33.94
CA GLU A 592 -36.49 -35.24 32.52
C GLU A 592 -35.95 -34.02 31.76
N PRO A 593 -36.49 -32.79 31.92
CA PRO A 593 -35.90 -31.60 31.31
C PRO A 593 -34.47 -31.32 31.78
N LYS A 594 -34.17 -31.55 33.07
CA LYS A 594 -32.79 -31.43 33.59
C LYS A 594 -31.86 -32.49 33.03
N ARG A 595 -32.33 -33.73 32.88
CA ARG A 595 -31.57 -34.83 32.24
C ARG A 595 -31.22 -34.46 30.81
N LEU A 596 -32.18 -33.97 30.02
CA LEU A 596 -31.97 -33.54 28.64
C LEU A 596 -31.02 -32.35 28.52
N LEU A 597 -31.09 -31.38 29.44
CA LEU A 597 -30.13 -30.27 29.46
C LEU A 597 -28.72 -30.70 29.85
N SER A 598 -28.58 -31.67 30.77
CA SER A 598 -27.29 -32.30 31.05
C SER A 598 -26.74 -33.03 29.83
N LEU A 599 -27.59 -33.81 29.14
CA LEU A 599 -27.23 -34.49 27.89
C LEU A 599 -26.81 -33.49 26.81
N ALA A 600 -27.51 -32.36 26.68
CA ALA A 600 -27.14 -31.29 25.77
C ALA A 600 -25.78 -30.65 26.14
N GLU A 601 -25.51 -30.45 27.43
CA GLU A 601 -24.21 -29.94 27.92
C GLU A 601 -23.06 -30.91 27.60
N ASP A 602 -23.28 -32.22 27.78
CA ASP A 602 -22.29 -33.25 27.49
C ASP A 602 -22.06 -33.37 25.98
N ASN A 603 -23.12 -33.43 25.17
CA ASN A 603 -23.04 -33.41 23.71
C ASN A 603 -22.29 -32.15 23.19
N TYR A 604 -22.49 -31.00 23.84
CA TYR A 604 -21.76 -29.78 23.51
C TYR A 604 -20.26 -29.90 23.83
N LYS A 605 -19.90 -30.42 25.02
CA LYS A 605 -18.49 -30.63 25.43
C LYS A 605 -17.78 -31.61 24.50
N ASP A 606 -18.44 -32.69 24.09
CA ASP A 606 -17.89 -33.69 23.19
C ASP A 606 -17.62 -33.09 21.81
N LYS A 607 -18.61 -32.39 21.22
CA LYS A 607 -18.44 -31.70 19.94
C LYS A 607 -17.33 -30.65 19.99
N ARG A 608 -17.23 -29.90 21.09
CA ARG A 608 -16.15 -28.92 21.29
C ARG A 608 -14.78 -29.57 21.33
N THR A 609 -14.66 -30.69 22.05
CA THR A 609 -13.40 -31.46 22.17
C THR A 609 -13.00 -32.04 20.82
N GLN A 610 -13.95 -32.57 20.06
CA GLN A 610 -13.72 -33.07 18.70
C GLN A 610 -13.24 -31.96 17.76
N ALA A 611 -13.89 -30.79 17.78
CA ALA A 611 -13.48 -29.65 16.96
C ALA A 611 -12.06 -29.16 17.31
N GLN A 612 -11.72 -29.12 18.60
CA GLN A 612 -10.38 -28.76 19.05
C GLN A 612 -9.33 -29.80 18.61
N ALA A 613 -9.63 -31.08 18.74
CA ALA A 613 -8.74 -32.16 18.29
C ALA A 613 -8.54 -32.14 16.76
N GLU A 614 -9.58 -31.85 15.99
CA GLU A 614 -9.49 -31.70 14.54
C GLU A 614 -8.59 -30.53 14.14
N LEU A 615 -8.70 -29.39 14.84
CA LEU A 615 -7.84 -28.23 14.63
C LEU A 615 -6.37 -28.56 14.93
N SER A 616 -6.10 -29.24 16.04
CA SER A 616 -4.74 -29.69 16.39
C SER A 616 -4.16 -30.67 15.36
N ARG A 617 -4.98 -31.60 14.85
CA ARG A 617 -4.55 -32.53 13.78
C ARG A 617 -4.22 -31.80 12.48
N LYS A 618 -5.06 -30.84 12.06
CA LYS A 618 -4.79 -30.02 10.86
C LYS A 618 -3.48 -29.24 11.00
N LYS A 619 -3.20 -28.71 12.19
CA LYS A 619 -1.93 -28.04 12.49
C LYS A 619 -0.73 -28.99 12.38
N GLN A 620 -0.83 -30.20 12.94
CA GLN A 620 0.23 -31.20 12.86
C GLN A 620 0.49 -31.69 11.43
N ASP A 621 -0.56 -31.92 10.64
CA ASP A 621 -0.46 -32.30 9.22
C ASP A 621 0.27 -31.22 8.41
N LEU A 622 -0.09 -29.95 8.65
CA LEU A 622 0.58 -28.82 8.02
C LEU A 622 2.07 -28.73 8.41
N GLU A 623 2.38 -28.85 9.70
CA GLU A 623 3.77 -28.86 10.19
C GLU A 623 4.60 -30.01 9.59
N SER A 624 3.97 -31.17 9.37
CA SER A 624 4.61 -32.31 8.70
C SER A 624 4.90 -32.01 7.23
N LYS A 625 3.95 -31.44 6.48
CA LYS A 625 4.15 -31.06 5.06
C LYS A 625 5.26 -30.02 4.89
N VAL A 626 5.29 -29.02 5.76
CA VAL A 626 6.34 -28.00 5.76
C VAL A 626 7.70 -28.64 6.04
N ARG A 627 7.77 -29.55 7.02
CA ARG A 627 9.00 -30.29 7.34
C ARG A 627 9.48 -31.14 6.17
N ASP A 628 8.59 -31.91 5.56
CA ASP A 628 8.91 -32.74 4.39
C ASP A 628 9.41 -31.90 3.22
N SER A 629 8.81 -30.72 2.99
CA SER A 629 9.24 -29.77 1.98
C SER A 629 10.65 -29.23 2.28
N MET A 630 10.93 -28.84 3.52
CA MET A 630 12.28 -28.39 3.93
C MET A 630 13.33 -29.50 3.79
N ASP A 631 12.98 -30.74 4.11
CA ASP A 631 13.94 -31.85 4.11
C ASP A 631 14.26 -32.35 2.69
N LYS A 632 13.26 -32.36 1.80
CA LYS A 632 13.40 -32.95 0.46
C LYS A 632 13.61 -31.90 -0.64
N VAL A 633 12.92 -30.77 -0.55
CA VAL A 633 12.85 -29.78 -1.64
C VAL A 633 13.79 -28.61 -1.40
N PHE A 634 13.98 -28.21 -0.13
CA PHE A 634 14.79 -27.04 0.24
C PHE A 634 15.96 -27.32 1.21
N PRO A 635 16.79 -28.36 0.97
CA PRO A 635 17.85 -28.74 1.90
C PRO A 635 18.93 -27.65 2.09
N ASN A 636 19.27 -26.87 1.06
CA ASN A 636 20.27 -25.81 1.16
C ASN A 636 19.73 -24.58 1.92
N ILE A 637 18.49 -24.15 1.64
CA ILE A 637 17.81 -23.10 2.42
C ILE A 637 17.73 -23.50 3.89
N LYS A 638 17.36 -24.76 4.17
CA LYS A 638 17.32 -25.30 5.53
C LYS A 638 18.69 -25.23 6.19
N ALA A 639 19.74 -25.71 5.51
CA ALA A 639 21.09 -25.78 6.05
C ALA A 639 21.66 -24.39 6.35
N VAL A 640 21.57 -23.45 5.40
CA VAL A 640 22.04 -22.08 5.59
C VAL A 640 21.26 -21.38 6.69
N GLY A 641 19.94 -21.51 6.71
CA GLY A 641 19.12 -20.97 7.79
C GLY A 641 19.44 -21.60 9.15
N PHE A 642 19.77 -22.89 9.22
CA PHE A 642 20.21 -23.51 10.46
C PHE A 642 21.57 -22.95 10.92
N ASN A 643 22.56 -22.90 10.04
CA ASN A 643 23.91 -22.42 10.37
C ASN A 643 23.90 -20.97 10.88
N LEU A 644 23.20 -20.07 10.16
CA LEU A 644 23.06 -18.68 10.57
C LEU A 644 22.32 -18.54 11.92
N PHE A 645 21.29 -19.35 12.14
CA PHE A 645 20.53 -19.33 13.39
C PHE A 645 21.38 -19.79 14.59
N GLU A 646 22.16 -20.87 14.43
CA GLU A 646 23.02 -21.37 15.50
C GLU A 646 24.09 -20.33 15.88
N GLU A 647 24.73 -19.70 14.91
CA GLU A 647 25.73 -18.64 15.16
C GLU A 647 25.13 -17.39 15.82
N LEU A 648 23.84 -17.08 15.59
CA LEU A 648 23.12 -16.03 16.31
C LEU A 648 22.71 -16.46 17.73
N ARG A 649 22.28 -17.72 17.91
CA ARG A 649 21.70 -18.23 19.17
C ARG A 649 22.78 -18.52 20.21
N LYS A 650 23.96 -19.00 19.81
CA LYS A 650 25.08 -19.21 20.74
C LYS A 650 25.48 -17.93 21.50
N GLY A 651 25.22 -16.75 20.92
CA GLY A 651 25.36 -15.46 21.61
C GLY A 651 24.31 -15.17 22.69
N ASN A 652 23.15 -15.83 22.67
CA ASN A 652 21.98 -15.54 23.52
C ASN A 652 21.69 -16.59 24.61
N GLU A 653 22.24 -17.81 24.55
CA GLU A 653 21.98 -18.89 25.53
C GLU A 653 22.76 -18.81 26.85
N ALA A 654 23.58 -17.78 27.06
CA ALA A 654 24.28 -17.60 28.33
C ALA A 654 23.37 -16.97 29.41
N GLY A 655 22.47 -17.78 29.97
CA GLY A 655 21.92 -17.62 31.32
C GLY A 655 22.93 -17.91 32.45
N VAL A 656 24.22 -17.83 32.12
CA VAL A 656 25.36 -17.82 33.05
C VAL A 656 26.04 -16.48 32.85
N THR A 657 26.35 -15.79 33.94
CA THR A 657 26.91 -14.44 34.05
C THR A 657 28.31 -14.26 33.44
N ASN A 658 28.56 -14.79 32.24
CA ASN A 658 29.76 -14.58 31.42
C ASN A 658 29.45 -15.03 29.97
N THR A 659 28.69 -14.25 29.21
CA THR A 659 28.83 -14.26 27.73
C THR A 659 30.29 -13.94 27.40
N PRO A 660 30.95 -14.59 26.41
CA PRO A 660 32.12 -13.97 25.81
C PRO A 660 31.64 -12.64 25.23
N LYS A 661 32.00 -11.52 25.87
CA LYS A 661 31.77 -10.20 25.28
C LYS A 661 32.44 -10.24 23.91
N GLN A 662 31.66 -10.13 22.83
CA GLN A 662 32.23 -9.77 21.53
C GLN A 662 33.13 -8.55 21.79
N THR A 663 34.41 -8.71 21.48
CA THR A 663 35.39 -7.70 21.82
C THR A 663 35.24 -6.52 20.87
N THR A 664 35.59 -5.33 21.35
CA THR A 664 35.78 -4.15 20.49
C THR A 664 36.66 -4.49 19.29
N GLU A 665 37.73 -5.26 19.53
CA GLU A 665 38.67 -5.74 18.52
C GLU A 665 37.97 -6.51 17.39
N GLU A 666 37.11 -7.47 17.73
CA GLU A 666 36.39 -8.30 16.78
C GLU A 666 35.39 -7.48 15.95
N THR A 667 34.69 -6.53 16.60
CA THR A 667 33.76 -5.63 15.90
C THR A 667 34.50 -4.71 14.91
N ILE A 668 35.70 -4.23 15.26
CA ILE A 668 36.54 -3.42 14.36
C ILE A 668 37.04 -4.25 13.18
N LYS A 669 37.48 -5.50 13.40
CA LYS A 669 37.91 -6.40 12.31
C LYS A 669 36.77 -6.62 11.28
N ARG A 670 35.55 -6.86 11.77
CA ARG A 670 34.36 -7.01 10.92
C ARG A 670 34.05 -5.73 10.17
N LEU A 671 34.11 -4.57 10.82
CA LEU A 671 33.91 -3.27 10.17
C LEU A 671 34.93 -3.06 9.05
N LYS A 672 36.23 -3.30 9.29
CA LYS A 672 37.27 -3.22 8.25
C LYS A 672 37.00 -4.16 7.09
N ASN A 673 36.58 -5.39 7.36
CA ASN A 673 36.22 -6.36 6.33
C ASN A 673 35.08 -5.83 5.44
N ARG A 674 34.01 -5.28 6.03
CA ARG A 674 32.89 -4.71 5.27
C ARG A 674 33.27 -3.44 4.50
N MET A 675 34.14 -2.58 5.05
CA MET A 675 34.67 -1.41 4.34
C MET A 675 35.48 -1.83 3.11
N ASN A 676 36.31 -2.87 3.22
CA ASN A 676 37.01 -3.48 2.08
C ASN A 676 36.04 -4.02 1.04
N LEU A 677 34.99 -4.72 1.48
CA LEU A 677 33.96 -5.27 0.60
C LEU A 677 33.24 -4.16 -0.17
N LEU A 678 32.86 -3.06 0.49
CA LEU A 678 32.25 -1.90 -0.15
C LEU A 678 33.19 -1.25 -1.17
N LYS A 679 34.48 -1.10 -0.84
CA LYS A 679 35.49 -0.58 -1.78
C LYS A 679 35.59 -1.48 -3.01
N ALA A 680 35.76 -2.80 -2.81
CA ALA A 680 35.87 -3.77 -3.90
C ALA A 680 34.65 -3.72 -4.82
N LEU A 681 33.44 -3.70 -4.24
CA LEU A 681 32.19 -3.57 -4.98
C LEU A 681 32.16 -2.33 -5.88
N MET A 682 32.53 -1.15 -5.35
CA MET A 682 32.52 0.11 -6.11
C MET A 682 33.57 0.13 -7.22
N VAL A 683 34.75 -0.45 -6.99
CA VAL A 683 35.85 -0.51 -7.97
C VAL A 683 35.54 -1.50 -9.08
N GLU A 684 35.11 -2.73 -8.75
CA GLU A 684 34.74 -3.77 -9.71
C GLU A 684 33.57 -3.33 -10.60
N SER A 685 32.62 -2.59 -10.02
CA SER A 685 31.48 -2.01 -10.74
C SER A 685 31.85 -0.77 -11.55
N LYS A 686 33.12 -0.35 -11.56
CA LYS A 686 33.66 0.83 -12.27
C LYS A 686 33.00 2.16 -11.86
N VAL A 687 32.42 2.20 -10.67
CA VAL A 687 31.81 3.40 -10.09
C VAL A 687 32.92 4.32 -9.62
N LEU A 688 33.88 3.79 -8.85
CA LEU A 688 35.02 4.53 -8.33
C LEU A 688 36.34 3.91 -8.82
N ARG A 689 37.44 4.67 -8.73
CA ARG A 689 38.77 4.17 -9.07
C ARG A 689 39.51 3.76 -7.80
N GLU A 690 40.41 2.79 -7.91
CA GLU A 690 41.12 2.24 -6.76
C GLU A 690 42.01 3.26 -6.04
N ASP A 691 42.59 4.19 -6.80
CA ASP A 691 43.43 5.31 -6.37
C ASP A 691 42.64 6.54 -5.91
N HIS A 692 41.36 6.63 -6.27
CA HIS A 692 40.50 7.78 -6.01
C HIS A 692 39.11 7.34 -5.52
N LEU A 693 38.99 7.23 -4.18
CA LEU A 693 37.76 6.81 -3.49
C LEU A 693 36.79 7.97 -3.17
N SER A 694 37.17 9.22 -3.44
CA SER A 694 36.35 10.42 -3.18
C SER A 694 36.02 11.17 -4.48
N GLU A 695 34.84 10.91 -5.05
CA GLU A 695 34.30 11.69 -6.17
C GLU A 695 32.81 11.99 -5.91
N THR A 696 32.51 13.24 -5.50
CA THR A 696 31.15 13.66 -5.11
C THR A 696 30.16 13.57 -6.26
N GLY A 697 28.98 12.99 -5.99
CA GLY A 697 27.89 12.85 -6.95
C GLY A 697 28.08 11.71 -7.96
N ARG A 698 29.14 10.91 -7.84
CA ARG A 698 29.45 9.84 -8.78
C ARG A 698 28.67 8.56 -8.51
N VAL A 699 28.31 8.28 -7.25
CA VAL A 699 27.64 7.02 -6.89
C VAL A 699 26.17 7.02 -7.30
N LYS A 700 25.49 8.17 -7.14
CA LYS A 700 24.04 8.30 -7.34
C LYS A 700 23.53 7.84 -8.73
N PRO A 701 24.11 8.27 -9.87
CA PRO A 701 23.61 7.85 -11.19
C PRO A 701 23.71 6.34 -11.44
N PHE A 702 24.72 5.68 -10.87
CA PHE A 702 24.89 4.23 -11.01
C PHE A 702 23.84 3.47 -10.19
N LEU A 703 23.62 3.86 -8.92
CA LEU A 703 22.58 3.23 -8.10
C LEU A 703 21.17 3.40 -8.69
N GLN A 704 20.93 4.48 -9.44
CA GLN A 704 19.64 4.73 -10.09
C GLN A 704 19.37 3.87 -11.33
N THR A 705 20.43 3.31 -11.94
CA THR A 705 20.37 2.62 -13.23
C THR A 705 20.81 1.15 -13.17
N ASP A 706 21.47 0.73 -12.09
CA ASP A 706 21.95 -0.63 -11.86
C ASP A 706 21.36 -1.20 -10.56
N ILE A 707 20.32 -2.04 -10.70
CA ILE A 707 19.60 -2.64 -9.57
C ILE A 707 20.49 -3.62 -8.79
N GLU A 708 21.41 -4.31 -9.47
CA GLU A 708 22.34 -5.24 -8.83
C GLU A 708 23.29 -4.46 -7.92
N LEU A 709 23.79 -3.32 -8.41
CA LEU A 709 24.61 -2.42 -7.61
C LEU A 709 23.81 -1.82 -6.45
N LEU A 710 22.55 -1.41 -6.65
CA LEU A 710 21.73 -0.89 -5.55
C LEU A 710 21.56 -1.92 -4.43
N LEU A 711 21.18 -3.16 -4.78
CA LEU A 711 20.91 -4.21 -3.81
C LEU A 711 22.18 -4.62 -3.04
N SER A 712 23.28 -4.83 -3.76
CA SER A 712 24.58 -5.17 -3.16
C SER A 712 25.10 -4.06 -2.25
N THR A 713 24.97 -2.80 -2.67
CA THR A 713 25.37 -1.63 -1.87
C THR A 713 24.52 -1.50 -0.61
N SER A 714 23.20 -1.65 -0.74
CA SER A 714 22.27 -1.59 0.41
C SER A 714 22.58 -2.67 1.44
N TYR A 715 22.91 -3.88 1.00
CA TYR A 715 23.32 -5.00 1.85
C TYR A 715 24.57 -4.68 2.68
N VAL A 716 25.64 -4.22 2.03
CA VAL A 716 26.92 -3.96 2.71
C VAL A 716 26.83 -2.73 3.64
N VAL A 717 26.20 -1.64 3.18
CA VAL A 717 26.12 -0.39 3.94
C VAL A 717 25.29 -0.54 5.20
N ALA A 718 24.17 -1.27 5.16
CA ALA A 718 23.36 -1.54 6.35
C ALA A 718 24.17 -2.27 7.44
N GLN A 719 24.98 -3.27 7.06
CA GLN A 719 25.87 -3.99 7.97
C GLN A 719 26.97 -3.09 8.56
N ILE A 720 27.59 -2.23 7.73
CA ILE A 720 28.58 -1.25 8.19
C ILE A 720 27.98 -0.34 9.27
N ILE A 721 26.78 0.21 9.02
CA ILE A 721 26.12 1.10 9.98
C ILE A 721 25.77 0.36 11.28
N ASN A 722 25.34 -0.90 11.19
CA ASN A 722 25.10 -1.74 12.37
C ASN A 722 26.35 -1.88 13.24
N MET A 723 27.50 -2.16 12.62
CA MET A 723 28.78 -2.28 13.31
C MET A 723 29.21 -0.94 13.93
N ILE A 724 29.03 0.19 13.22
CA ILE A 724 29.32 1.53 13.76
C ILE A 724 28.43 1.83 14.98
N ASN A 725 27.14 1.53 14.92
CA ASN A 725 26.22 1.72 16.04
C ASN A 725 26.59 0.83 17.24
N LYS A 726 27.04 -0.41 16.99
CA LYS A 726 27.55 -1.30 18.04
C LYS A 726 28.81 -0.72 18.70
N LEU A 727 29.77 -0.20 17.92
CA LEU A 727 30.97 0.45 18.44
C LEU A 727 30.65 1.71 19.26
N SER A 728 29.60 2.45 18.88
CA SER A 728 29.10 3.56 19.70
C SER A 728 28.58 3.07 21.05
N ALA A 729 27.78 1.99 21.07
CA ALA A 729 27.29 1.40 22.31
C ALA A 729 28.40 0.84 23.20
N LEU A 730 29.55 0.48 22.62
CA LEU A 730 30.77 0.08 23.34
C LEU A 730 31.63 1.27 23.81
N GLY A 731 31.24 2.51 23.51
CA GLY A 731 31.92 3.72 23.96
C GLY A 731 33.24 4.03 23.24
N VAL A 732 33.47 3.45 22.05
CA VAL A 732 34.75 3.57 21.31
C VAL A 732 34.63 4.33 20.00
N LEU A 733 33.41 4.71 19.57
CA LEU A 733 33.24 5.41 18.30
C LEU A 733 33.93 6.78 18.27
N GLU A 734 33.93 7.49 19.40
CA GLU A 734 34.54 8.82 19.51
C GLU A 734 36.06 8.81 19.42
N SER A 735 36.70 7.72 19.84
CA SER A 735 38.15 7.53 19.66
C SER A 735 38.52 7.12 18.24
N ILE A 736 37.55 6.67 17.45
CA ILE A 736 37.71 6.39 16.02
C ILE A 736 37.59 7.70 15.23
N ASP A 737 36.45 8.39 15.36
CA ASP A 737 36.20 9.67 14.69
C ASP A 737 34.99 10.40 15.33
N ALA A 738 35.20 11.65 15.74
CA ALA A 738 34.16 12.45 16.40
C ALA A 738 33.01 12.86 15.45
N ASP A 739 33.30 13.09 14.16
CA ASP A 739 32.28 13.42 13.17
C ASP A 739 31.40 12.20 12.88
N LEU A 740 31.98 11.00 12.81
CA LEU A 740 31.23 9.76 12.63
C LEU A 740 30.21 9.52 13.76
N LYS A 741 30.54 9.89 15.01
CA LYS A 741 29.60 9.85 16.13
C LYS A 741 28.46 10.86 15.98
N LYS A 742 28.76 12.07 15.49
CA LYS A 742 27.76 13.12 15.23
C LYS A 742 26.73 12.67 14.19
N ASP A 743 27.18 11.93 13.18
CA ASP A 743 26.35 11.49 12.06
C ASP A 743 25.60 10.19 12.31
N LEU A 744 25.87 9.52 13.44
CA LEU A 744 25.33 8.20 13.78
C LEU A 744 23.79 8.16 13.75
N VAL A 745 23.12 9.22 14.19
CA VAL A 745 21.65 9.27 14.21
C VAL A 745 21.08 9.18 12.79
N THR A 746 21.70 9.90 11.84
CA THR A 746 21.33 9.86 10.41
C THR A 746 21.65 8.51 9.79
N LEU A 747 22.83 7.94 10.09
CA LEU A 747 23.21 6.62 9.63
C LEU A 747 22.24 5.55 10.12
N VAL A 748 21.90 5.54 11.41
CA VAL A 748 20.93 4.59 11.99
C VAL A 748 19.54 4.74 11.36
N ALA A 749 19.12 5.97 11.07
CA ALA A 749 17.87 6.23 10.35
C ALA A 749 17.90 5.66 8.92
N LEU A 750 19.00 5.88 8.18
CA LEU A 750 19.19 5.29 6.85
C LEU A 750 19.21 3.76 6.92
N ARG A 751 19.94 3.16 7.87
CA ARG A 751 19.96 1.69 8.04
C ARG A 751 18.56 1.13 8.31
N ASN A 752 17.79 1.74 9.21
CA ASN A 752 16.41 1.31 9.45
C ASN A 752 15.56 1.39 8.18
N ALA A 753 15.75 2.45 7.40
CA ALA A 753 15.12 2.56 6.09
C ALA A 753 15.59 1.40 5.20
N LEU A 754 16.90 1.18 5.03
CA LEU A 754 17.45 0.08 4.21
C LEU A 754 17.03 -1.32 4.64
N GLU A 755 16.95 -1.62 5.94
CA GLU A 755 16.52 -2.93 6.43
C GLU A 755 15.07 -3.25 6.06
N HIS A 756 14.23 -2.20 5.99
CA HIS A 756 12.80 -2.31 5.68
C HIS A 756 12.43 -1.76 4.30
N SER A 757 13.37 -1.24 3.54
CA SER A 757 13.12 -0.61 2.25
C SER A 757 12.97 -1.68 1.19
N ASP A 758 11.84 -1.56 0.49
CA ASP A 758 11.57 -2.30 -0.71
C ASP A 758 11.78 -1.35 -1.91
N PRO A 759 12.75 -1.63 -2.80
CA PRO A 759 12.97 -0.78 -3.99
C PRO A 759 11.76 -0.69 -4.92
N ILE A 760 10.78 -1.58 -4.74
CA ILE A 760 9.50 -1.56 -5.45
C ILE A 760 8.52 -0.57 -4.80
N GLU A 761 8.49 -0.44 -3.46
CA GLU A 761 7.59 0.50 -2.76
C GLU A 761 8.12 1.93 -2.74
N GLU A 762 9.43 2.11 -2.61
CA GLU A 762 10.01 3.43 -2.39
C GLU A 762 10.24 4.24 -3.69
N SER A 763 10.17 3.59 -4.86
CA SER A 763 9.99 4.31 -6.11
C SER A 763 8.55 4.82 -6.13
N SER A 764 8.36 6.13 -5.94
CA SER A 764 7.04 6.75 -6.07
C SER A 764 6.43 6.39 -7.43
N GLU A 765 5.10 6.40 -7.55
CA GLU A 765 4.39 6.03 -8.79
C GLU A 765 4.91 6.76 -10.04
N ILE A 766 5.43 7.99 -9.88
CA ILE A 766 6.00 8.84 -10.95
C ILE A 766 7.45 8.45 -11.32
N THR A 767 8.16 7.74 -10.44
CA THR A 767 9.56 7.28 -10.66
C THR A 767 9.68 5.78 -10.72
N LEU A 768 8.61 5.09 -11.14
CA LEU A 768 8.65 3.68 -11.47
C LEU A 768 9.67 3.36 -12.57
N PHE A 769 10.41 4.31 -13.15
CA PHE A 769 11.43 4.09 -14.18
C PHE A 769 12.88 4.01 -13.68
N GLN A 770 13.15 4.53 -12.49
CA GLN A 770 14.50 4.71 -11.96
C GLN A 770 14.43 4.69 -10.42
N MET A 771 15.47 4.19 -9.74
CA MET A 771 15.46 4.05 -8.27
C MET A 771 15.66 5.40 -7.54
N HIS A 772 14.68 6.30 -7.63
CA HIS A 772 14.72 7.69 -7.13
C HIS A 772 14.20 7.89 -5.71
N SER A 773 14.18 6.85 -4.88
CA SER A 773 13.86 7.02 -3.46
C SER A 773 14.87 7.96 -2.78
N LYS A 774 14.37 8.83 -1.89
CA LYS A 774 15.23 9.64 -1.01
C LYS A 774 16.16 8.78 -0.16
N VAL A 775 15.77 7.56 0.16
CA VAL A 775 16.60 6.59 0.87
C VAL A 775 17.80 6.20 0.01
N TYR A 776 17.61 5.97 -1.29
CA TYR A 776 18.70 5.60 -2.22
C TYR A 776 19.57 6.79 -2.58
N GLU A 777 19.02 8.00 -2.61
CA GLU A 777 19.83 9.21 -2.68
C GLU A 777 20.71 9.39 -1.44
N ALA A 778 20.15 9.18 -0.25
CA ALA A 778 20.91 9.20 1.01
C ALA A 778 21.98 8.10 1.04
N LEU A 779 21.67 6.90 0.57
CA LEU A 779 22.62 5.79 0.42
C LEU A 779 23.82 6.19 -0.43
N ALA A 780 23.60 6.82 -1.59
CA ALA A 780 24.67 7.26 -2.47
C ALA A 780 25.64 8.21 -1.76
N TYR A 781 25.12 9.22 -1.05
CA TYR A 781 25.94 10.15 -0.29
C TYR A 781 26.71 9.47 0.86
N VAL A 782 26.06 8.54 1.57
CA VAL A 782 26.70 7.79 2.65
C VAL A 782 27.83 6.90 2.14
N VAL A 783 27.70 6.30 0.96
CA VAL A 783 28.80 5.54 0.32
C VAL A 783 29.99 6.46 0.03
N GLU A 784 29.74 7.65 -0.53
CA GLU A 784 30.78 8.63 -0.82
C GLU A 784 31.50 9.09 0.46
N ASP A 785 30.78 9.28 1.57
CA ASP A 785 31.37 9.64 2.86
C ASP A 785 32.16 8.46 3.48
N LEU A 786 31.59 7.26 3.49
CA LEU A 786 32.24 6.07 4.03
C LEU A 786 33.57 5.80 3.32
N LEU A 787 33.58 5.81 1.99
CA LEU A 787 34.78 5.53 1.21
C LEU A 787 35.73 6.73 1.11
N GLY A 788 35.20 7.94 0.93
CA GLY A 788 35.99 9.14 0.70
C GLY A 788 36.57 9.77 1.97
N GLN A 789 35.83 9.73 3.09
CA GLN A 789 36.23 10.39 4.34
C GLN A 789 36.70 9.41 5.41
N TYR A 790 36.00 8.28 5.59
CA TYR A 790 36.20 7.41 6.76
C TYR A 790 37.07 6.18 6.48
N TYR A 791 37.17 5.71 5.25
CA TYR A 791 37.88 4.47 4.89
C TYR A 791 39.31 4.43 5.43
N CYS A 792 40.16 5.41 5.08
CA CYS A 792 41.56 5.42 5.51
C CYS A 792 41.71 5.49 7.03
N LYS A 793 40.82 6.25 7.71
CA LYS A 793 40.81 6.37 9.17
C LYS A 793 40.49 5.03 9.84
N ILE A 794 39.43 4.37 9.37
CA ILE A 794 38.99 3.06 9.88
C ILE A 794 40.08 2.00 9.64
N MET A 795 40.71 2.00 8.47
CA MET A 795 41.77 1.04 8.16
C MET A 795 43.03 1.22 9.01
N ALA A 796 43.36 2.46 9.39
CA ALA A 796 44.53 2.79 10.20
C ALA A 796 44.39 2.42 11.69
N ILE A 797 43.20 2.06 12.16
CA ILE A 797 42.96 1.65 13.55
C ILE A 797 43.80 0.42 13.89
N ASN A 798 44.57 0.47 14.98
CA ASN A 798 45.18 -0.74 15.54
C ASN A 798 44.20 -1.38 16.54
N GLU A 799 43.63 -2.54 16.18
CA GLU A 799 42.51 -3.16 16.89
C GLU A 799 42.84 -3.51 18.35
N SER A 800 44.10 -3.86 18.65
CA SER A 800 44.55 -4.21 19.99
C SER A 800 44.78 -3.01 20.92
N SER A 801 44.74 -1.78 20.38
CA SER A 801 45.07 -0.54 21.11
C SER A 801 43.85 0.23 21.61
N ILE A 802 42.65 -0.10 21.12
CA ILE A 802 41.41 0.59 21.49
C ILE A 802 40.74 -0.14 22.66
N THR A 803 40.96 0.36 23.87
CA THR A 803 40.24 -0.08 25.07
C THR A 803 39.07 0.85 25.38
N PRO A 804 37.89 0.33 25.77
CA PRO A 804 36.79 1.16 26.28
C PRO A 804 37.28 2.01 27.47
N PRO A 805 36.81 3.25 27.65
CA PRO A 805 37.20 4.08 28.79
C PRO A 805 36.82 3.39 30.12
N ALA A 806 37.73 3.45 31.10
CA ALA A 806 37.61 2.75 32.39
C ALA A 806 36.39 3.19 33.24
N SER A 807 35.74 4.30 32.90
CA SER A 807 34.51 4.79 33.52
C SER A 807 33.22 4.26 32.88
N ALA A 808 33.31 3.47 31.81
CA ALA A 808 32.17 2.74 31.28
C ALA A 808 31.85 1.54 32.20
N THR A 809 31.27 1.82 33.37
CA THR A 809 30.31 0.87 33.92
C THR A 809 29.35 0.60 32.77
N ALA A 810 29.34 -0.63 32.27
CA ALA A 810 28.42 -1.03 31.21
C ALA A 810 27.00 -0.80 31.72
N ASP A 811 26.46 0.38 31.50
CA ASP A 811 25.03 0.54 31.36
C ASP A 811 24.74 -0.02 29.97
N PRO A 812 24.03 -1.15 29.83
CA PRO A 812 23.72 -1.75 28.53
C PRO A 812 22.78 -0.88 27.66
N GLY A 813 22.65 0.42 27.97
CA GLY A 813 21.44 1.20 27.79
C GLY A 813 21.34 2.00 26.50
N GLU A 814 22.37 2.76 26.11
CA GLU A 814 22.23 3.70 24.98
C GLU A 814 22.86 3.18 23.69
N ARG A 815 22.27 2.10 23.15
CA ARG A 815 22.13 2.09 21.68
C ARG A 815 21.35 3.35 21.34
N VAL A 816 21.70 4.07 20.27
CA VAL A 816 20.81 5.13 19.75
C VAL A 816 19.49 4.47 19.36
N LYS A 817 18.53 4.46 20.30
CA LYS A 817 17.14 4.10 20.06
C LYS A 817 16.48 5.38 19.56
N GLN A 818 15.82 5.30 18.41
CA GLN A 818 15.17 6.45 17.78
C GLN A 818 14.23 7.17 18.76
N GLU A 819 14.68 8.31 19.29
CA GLU A 819 13.81 9.27 19.98
C GLU A 819 13.19 10.27 19.00
N ARG A 820 13.76 10.47 17.80
CA ARG A 820 13.17 11.29 16.71
C ARG A 820 13.46 10.71 15.32
N PRO A 821 12.50 10.72 14.38
CA PRO A 821 12.79 10.43 12.98
C PRO A 821 13.69 11.53 12.42
N VAL A 822 14.86 11.16 11.91
CA VAL A 822 15.70 12.07 11.12
C VAL A 822 15.04 12.23 9.77
N ASP A 823 14.80 13.48 9.35
CA ASP A 823 14.28 13.76 8.02
C ASP A 823 15.37 13.55 6.97
N LEU A 824 15.40 12.37 6.36
CA LEU A 824 16.29 12.05 5.25
C LEU A 824 16.12 13.03 4.08
N THR A 825 14.95 13.68 3.94
CA THR A 825 14.74 14.75 2.95
C THR A 825 15.63 15.96 3.22
N ALA A 826 15.71 16.39 4.47
CA ALA A 826 16.55 17.51 4.87
C ALA A 826 18.03 17.18 4.64
N PHE A 827 18.45 15.95 4.95
CA PHE A 827 19.80 15.46 4.68
C PHE A 827 20.15 15.49 3.18
N VAL A 828 19.31 14.88 2.34
CA VAL A 828 19.48 14.86 0.88
C VAL A 828 19.52 16.28 0.32
N LYS A 829 18.60 17.15 0.76
CA LYS A 829 18.55 18.55 0.34
C LYS A 829 19.85 19.28 0.69
N ALA A 830 20.31 19.18 1.93
CA ALA A 830 21.55 19.82 2.38
C ALA A 830 22.77 19.37 1.55
N ARG A 831 22.89 18.06 1.30
CA ARG A 831 23.98 17.50 0.47
C ARG A 831 23.89 17.90 -1.00
N SER A 832 22.68 17.97 -1.57
CA SER A 832 22.48 18.41 -2.96
C SER A 832 22.86 19.87 -3.20
N THR A 833 22.82 20.71 -2.16
CA THR A 833 23.14 22.15 -2.22
C THR A 833 24.58 22.47 -1.84
N ALA A 834 25.37 21.50 -1.38
CA ALA A 834 26.75 21.71 -0.96
C ALA A 834 27.67 21.87 -2.18
N SER A 835 28.50 22.91 -2.19
CA SER A 835 29.52 23.12 -3.21
C SER A 835 30.56 21.99 -3.20
N PRO A 836 31.09 21.55 -4.36
CA PRO A 836 32.17 20.56 -4.39
C PRO A 836 33.36 21.07 -3.58
N GLY A 837 33.63 20.45 -2.43
CA GLY A 837 34.78 20.78 -1.57
C GLY A 837 34.48 21.38 -0.18
N THR A 838 33.22 21.63 0.22
CA THR A 838 32.91 21.97 1.62
C THR A 838 32.62 20.71 2.45
N ASN A 839 33.69 20.14 3.02
CA ASN A 839 33.63 19.03 3.97
C ASN A 839 33.10 19.52 5.33
N SER A 840 31.85 19.21 5.65
CA SER A 840 31.43 18.75 7.00
C SER A 840 29.95 18.38 6.98
N MET A 841 29.57 17.25 7.60
CA MET A 841 28.18 16.96 7.98
C MET A 841 27.68 17.87 9.13
N ALA A 842 28.18 19.09 9.24
CA ALA A 842 27.89 19.98 10.35
C ALA A 842 26.75 20.95 10.05
N PHE A 843 25.54 20.47 9.80
CA PHE A 843 24.38 21.36 9.73
C PHE A 843 23.15 20.81 10.45
N PHE A 844 23.30 20.63 11.76
CA PHE A 844 22.25 20.89 12.75
C PHE A 844 22.95 21.37 14.04
N SER A 845 23.41 22.61 14.07
CA SER A 845 23.70 23.26 15.35
C SER A 845 22.35 23.68 15.95
N SER A 846 21.90 22.92 16.94
CA SER A 846 20.89 23.38 17.89
C SER A 846 21.44 24.59 18.65
N THR A 847 20.91 25.77 18.36
CA THR A 847 20.77 26.83 19.36
C THR A 847 19.28 27.12 19.51
N PRO A 848 18.65 26.72 20.62
CA PRO A 848 17.43 27.36 21.05
C PRO A 848 17.82 28.77 21.50
N GLU A 849 17.30 29.81 20.86
CA GLU A 849 17.30 31.14 21.45
C GLU A 849 16.58 31.04 22.79
N VAL A 850 17.38 31.06 23.86
CA VAL A 850 16.92 31.31 25.22
C VAL A 850 16.29 32.70 25.19
N LYS A 851 14.96 32.74 25.26
CA LYS A 851 14.22 33.95 25.65
C LYS A 851 14.67 34.33 27.06
N ALA A 852 15.63 35.24 27.14
CA ALA A 852 15.90 35.99 28.35
C ALA A 852 14.68 36.88 28.63
N SER A 853 14.03 36.59 29.75
CA SER A 853 13.07 37.46 30.39
C SER A 853 13.78 38.71 30.91
N GLU A 854 13.43 39.89 30.40
CA GLU A 854 13.58 41.15 31.14
C GLU A 854 12.65 42.23 30.55
N SER A 855 11.72 42.68 31.40
CA SER A 855 11.00 43.97 31.45
C SER A 855 10.78 44.84 30.19
N SER A 856 9.50 45.13 29.94
CA SER A 856 8.97 46.31 29.20
C SER A 856 9.44 47.66 29.79
N PRO A 857 9.09 48.84 29.22
CA PRO A 857 8.65 49.20 27.85
C PRO A 857 9.41 50.43 27.28
N GLY A 858 9.31 50.71 25.97
CA GLY A 858 9.77 52.01 25.45
C GLY A 858 9.66 52.25 23.94
N ASN A 859 8.53 52.86 23.55
CA ASN A 859 8.38 53.82 22.44
C ASN A 859 8.61 53.41 20.98
N LEU A 860 7.46 53.25 20.30
CA LEU A 860 7.10 53.85 19.00
C LEU A 860 7.99 54.99 18.49
N LYS A 861 8.45 54.85 17.23
CA LYS A 861 8.41 55.84 16.11
C LYS A 861 9.27 55.30 14.95
N SER A 862 8.68 54.84 13.85
CA SER A 862 8.20 55.60 12.67
C SER A 862 9.27 55.84 11.60
N MET A 863 8.84 55.72 10.35
CA MET A 863 9.47 56.10 9.06
C MET A 863 10.35 55.02 8.42
N GLU A 864 9.91 54.34 7.37
CA GLU A 864 9.67 54.78 5.98
C GLU A 864 10.95 55.16 5.20
N GLY A 865 11.10 54.51 4.04
CA GLY A 865 12.08 54.79 2.98
C GLY A 865 13.43 54.10 3.23
N VAL A 866 13.99 53.31 2.34
CA VAL A 866 14.28 53.65 0.94
C VAL A 866 14.50 52.38 0.11
N SER A 867 13.90 52.40 -1.08
CA SER A 867 14.10 51.52 -2.24
C SER A 867 15.51 51.59 -2.80
N LEU A 868 16.00 50.49 -3.41
CA LEU A 868 16.79 50.40 -4.66
C LEU A 868 17.44 49.00 -4.64
N ASP A 869 17.09 48.01 -5.45
CA ASP A 869 17.01 47.89 -6.92
C ASP A 869 17.97 46.74 -7.31
N ARG A 870 17.37 45.73 -7.95
CA ARG A 870 17.92 44.89 -9.03
C ARG A 870 19.41 44.46 -8.99
N MET A 871 19.60 43.16 -8.81
CA MET A 871 20.02 42.24 -9.89
C MET A 871 19.60 40.81 -9.59
#